data_AF-A0ABD2X5F2-F1
#
_entry.id   AF-A0ABD2X5F2-F1
#
_cell.length_a   1.000
_cell.length_b   1.000
_cell.length_c   1.000
_cell.angle_alpha   90.00
_cell.angle_beta   90.00
_cell.angle_gamma   90.00
#
_symmetry.space_group_name_H-M   'P 1'
#
loop_
_entity.id
_entity.type
_entity.pdbx_description
1 polymer ?
#
loop_
_entity_poly.entity_id
_entity_poly.type
_entity_poly.pdbx_seq_one_letter_code
_entity_poly.pdbx_strand_id
1 'polypeptide(L)'
;MVSTEADWDIARKGIALLLNNQTDEAERLFSQHPRSFQIKAGRCFVLFMNALMTFEEDKVRQAVELLRDMERDCQANDDGWLRSMKNRVFGPADLTAKEYVQRLERQVVLADSQVCAALLTLLQQELSGYVRAGWMLRKAWRIYQSTYNQILQLHRRTFGTCPSGFASLRGSISGSGNPPSQLTSPSSPNQPDWSPASSYNGSARSSLNDSGPGPYVTPTSPFETPSSGLRSSLSMLFSFAGISSEQPTPFVEPTEVTRLMTAVSFGYGVFQLFVSLMPPTMLKYIHLLGFEGDRQAGLTALMYSRSSQDMRAPLATLALLWFHTIVRPFFGLDGANVEAGVEAAKELLIQSQPEFGDSAVFLFFHGRIERLQSNVNGALRAYQRAVQLSSQREVKLLCLHEVAWCHLIHLNYQEAHGSLTKLQEDSRWSKSFYAYLAAVSSGSDGHFDRVITINRKLIFLLTGTARESQIGIFIARRAPKLINPDNGEVYTVPHYRMLVYELLYLWNAMPSCSKESLRVIVFDCRNSRSEEPMTGLADLLEGAAYAFLGDQDASVRCYRNCLARRTPSKDVIDQHISAFALYELGSALCDMKNYEEGRFCFHKALTMYKNYDFDGRLSVRIHSALKKVLTIDFTLKIYQNGCSFEPGNCVVQDHSCKKGSWFCKFLKPLFSFVVSVALVLSISHVCEKYSSNNSFREIKADLSSLRNNLNILSDDVKNLMEAKELHNSKWKDVACKVPKITEAISNLRTELTEGISSNNLMIFFNIKYHSLLDLVEAERLQELSSPDNIKKITNQQLEIYNADKTGQADYALETSGGAIISIRKTETYTGGAAAWKLLGMPICKQDNNPRSIIQKGVLPGECWAIRGNTGEVVIQLMGSVRVSGFSLEHISPAISPTGENSSAPKEFSIWGLDNEHDKNPFMFGKYTYDIKGPAVQFFSIQKDPKRAYEFVELKIHSNGGNSKYTCIYRIRVHGILESYQEIRV
;
A
#
# COMPACT_ATOMS: atom_id res chain seq x y z
N MET A 1 45.57 5.79 33.54
CA MET A 1 45.06 4.98 32.41
C MET A 1 43.98 5.78 31.72
N VAL A 2 44.14 6.14 30.45
CA VAL A 2 43.05 6.78 29.68
C VAL A 2 42.11 5.66 29.26
N SER A 3 40.87 5.67 29.75
CA SER A 3 39.84 4.76 29.23
C SER A 3 39.53 5.19 27.80
N THR A 4 39.85 4.36 26.82
CA THR A 4 39.47 4.59 25.43
C THR A 4 37.94 4.51 25.33
N GLU A 5 37.31 5.66 25.13
CA GLU A 5 35.87 5.80 24.86
C GLU A 5 35.49 4.88 23.69
N ALA A 6 34.36 4.16 23.80
CA ALA A 6 34.01 3.14 22.81
C ALA A 6 33.49 3.77 21.51
N ASP A 7 33.88 3.22 20.36
CA ASP A 7 33.50 3.74 19.04
C ASP A 7 31.99 3.98 18.85
N TRP A 8 31.12 3.13 19.44
CA TRP A 8 29.67 3.28 19.38
C TRP A 8 29.15 4.42 20.28
N ASP A 9 29.85 4.72 21.37
CA ASP A 9 29.54 5.83 22.29
C ASP A 9 29.93 7.16 21.63
N ILE A 10 31.11 7.22 20.99
CA ILE A 10 31.51 8.34 20.14
C ILE A 10 30.49 8.58 19.01
N ALA A 11 29.98 7.51 18.39
CA ALA A 11 28.92 7.62 17.38
C ALA A 11 27.60 8.15 17.97
N ARG A 12 27.18 7.68 19.16
CA ARG A 12 26.00 8.19 19.90
C ARG A 12 26.14 9.68 20.23
N LYS A 13 27.32 10.10 20.67
CA LYS A 13 27.70 11.48 20.99
C LYS A 13 27.62 12.37 19.74
N GLY A 14 28.13 11.91 18.60
CA GLY A 14 28.00 12.62 17.32
C GLY A 14 26.55 12.81 16.86
N ILE A 15 25.67 11.82 17.07
CA ILE A 15 24.22 11.98 16.83
C ILE A 15 23.59 12.97 17.82
N ALA A 16 23.99 12.95 19.09
CA ALA A 16 23.49 13.90 20.09
C ALA A 16 23.86 15.35 19.74
N LEU A 17 25.11 15.59 19.34
CA LEU A 17 25.60 16.89 18.86
C LEU A 17 24.77 17.41 17.67
N LEU A 18 24.53 16.56 16.66
CA LEU A 18 23.70 16.91 15.50
C LEU A 18 22.30 17.36 15.92
N LEU A 19 21.65 16.60 16.81
CA LEU A 19 20.30 16.89 17.28
C LEU A 19 20.24 18.14 18.17
N ASN A 20 21.28 18.42 18.96
CA ASN A 20 21.43 19.63 19.77
C ASN A 20 21.98 20.84 18.99
N ASN A 21 21.70 20.89 17.68
CA ASN A 21 22.04 21.99 16.77
C ASN A 21 23.56 22.19 16.52
N GLN A 22 24.43 21.29 16.98
CA GLN A 22 25.89 21.36 16.85
C GLN A 22 26.40 20.53 15.66
N THR A 23 25.90 20.83 14.45
CA THR A 23 26.24 20.13 13.19
C THR A 23 27.74 20.03 12.93
N ASP A 24 28.46 21.13 13.14
CA ASP A 24 29.86 21.25 12.78
C ASP A 24 30.77 20.61 13.83
N GLU A 25 30.29 20.50 15.07
CA GLU A 25 30.91 19.71 16.14
C GLU A 25 30.79 18.22 15.84
N ALA A 26 29.59 17.78 15.43
CA ALA A 26 29.33 16.40 15.02
C ALA A 26 30.22 15.99 13.85
N GLU A 27 30.26 16.76 12.75
CA GLU A 27 31.07 16.40 11.57
C GLU A 27 32.58 16.43 11.88
N ARG A 28 33.05 17.34 12.76
CA ARG A 28 34.43 17.31 13.27
C ARG A 28 34.71 16.03 14.06
N LEU A 29 33.83 15.62 14.97
CA LEU A 29 33.97 14.39 15.75
C LEU A 29 34.01 13.15 14.85
N PHE A 30 33.09 13.04 13.88
CA PHE A 30 33.08 11.93 12.93
C PHE A 30 34.34 11.90 12.04
N SER A 31 34.88 13.07 11.66
CA SER A 31 36.06 13.18 10.80
C SER A 31 37.38 12.81 11.49
N GLN A 32 37.45 12.84 12.82
CA GLN A 32 38.65 12.46 13.58
C GLN A 32 38.90 10.94 13.62
N HIS A 33 37.87 10.11 13.39
CA HIS A 33 37.96 8.65 13.47
C HIS A 33 37.56 7.93 12.17
N PRO A 34 38.16 8.26 11.00
CA PRO A 34 37.69 7.81 9.68
C PRO A 34 37.84 6.29 9.43
N ARG A 35 38.56 5.57 10.31
CA ARG A 35 38.79 4.12 10.23
C ARG A 35 37.81 3.29 11.07
N SER A 36 37.00 3.94 11.93
CA SER A 36 36.04 3.23 12.78
C SER A 36 34.76 2.90 12.00
N PHE A 37 34.34 1.63 12.05
CA PHE A 37 33.12 1.14 11.42
C PHE A 37 31.86 1.79 12.01
N GLN A 38 31.78 1.87 13.34
CA GLN A 38 30.61 2.40 14.06
C GLN A 38 30.49 3.92 13.87
N ILE A 39 31.62 4.64 13.92
CA ILE A 39 31.65 6.09 13.71
C ILE A 39 31.34 6.43 12.24
N LYS A 40 31.85 5.65 11.27
CA LYS A 40 31.48 5.78 9.84
C LYS A 40 29.97 5.56 9.63
N ALA A 41 29.36 4.58 10.30
CA ALA A 41 27.91 4.35 10.23
C ALA A 41 27.10 5.55 10.79
N GLY A 42 27.53 6.13 11.91
CA GLY A 42 26.95 7.36 12.45
C GLY A 42 27.06 8.54 11.47
N ARG A 43 28.23 8.73 10.85
CA ARG A 43 28.47 9.76 9.82
C ARG A 43 27.60 9.57 8.59
N CYS A 44 27.36 8.33 8.15
CA CYS A 44 26.42 8.02 7.06
C CYS A 44 25.02 8.58 7.35
N PHE A 45 24.55 8.41 8.58
CA PHE A 45 23.25 8.94 9.00
C PHE A 45 23.24 10.48 9.03
N VAL A 46 24.32 11.12 9.52
CA VAL A 46 24.43 12.60 9.52
C VAL A 46 24.38 13.18 8.10
N LEU A 47 25.18 12.64 7.17
CA LEU A 47 25.15 13.11 5.77
C LEU A 47 23.81 12.78 5.09
N PHE A 48 23.22 11.62 5.36
CA PHE A 48 21.88 11.27 4.89
C PHE A 48 20.84 12.29 5.35
N MET A 49 20.82 12.67 6.64
CA MET A 49 19.88 13.64 7.19
C MET A 49 20.10 15.04 6.59
N ASN A 50 21.36 15.48 6.48
CA ASN A 50 21.71 16.77 5.88
C ASN A 50 21.25 16.84 4.40
N ALA A 51 21.48 15.77 3.63
CA ALA A 51 21.00 15.63 2.25
C ALA A 51 19.46 15.60 2.15
N LEU A 52 18.80 14.83 3.01
CA LEU A 52 17.33 14.69 3.10
C LEU A 52 16.64 16.02 3.41
N MET A 53 17.23 16.87 4.26
CA MET A 53 16.65 18.16 4.63
C MET A 53 16.93 19.23 3.56
N THR A 54 18.17 19.35 3.10
CA THR A 54 18.61 20.49 2.26
C THR A 54 18.31 20.34 0.77
N PHE A 55 18.18 19.09 0.30
CA PHE A 55 18.04 18.73 -1.12
C PHE A 55 19.17 19.28 -2.03
N GLU A 56 20.35 19.57 -1.48
CA GLU A 56 21.49 20.05 -2.26
C GLU A 56 22.19 18.89 -2.96
N GLU A 57 22.32 18.97 -4.28
CA GLU A 57 22.87 17.86 -5.10
C GLU A 57 24.24 17.39 -4.63
N ASP A 58 25.11 18.31 -4.21
CA ASP A 58 26.44 17.98 -3.67
C ASP A 58 26.36 17.20 -2.34
N LYS A 59 25.39 17.52 -1.47
CA LYS A 59 25.17 16.79 -0.21
C LYS A 59 24.51 15.44 -0.46
N VAL A 60 23.55 15.36 -1.38
CA VAL A 60 22.94 14.10 -1.83
C VAL A 60 24.01 13.18 -2.44
N ARG A 61 24.90 13.71 -3.29
CA ARG A 61 26.02 12.97 -3.87
C ARG A 61 26.97 12.44 -2.80
N GLN A 62 27.45 13.29 -1.89
CA GLN A 62 28.31 12.90 -0.77
C GLN A 62 27.67 11.82 0.12
N ALA A 63 26.38 11.96 0.45
CA ALA A 63 25.66 10.97 1.24
C ALA A 63 25.54 9.62 0.50
N VAL A 64 25.19 9.62 -0.79
CA VAL A 64 25.09 8.40 -1.62
C VAL A 64 26.45 7.72 -1.80
N GLU A 65 27.52 8.49 -1.96
CA GLU A 65 28.90 7.96 -2.03
C GLU A 65 29.31 7.28 -0.73
N LEU A 66 29.17 7.98 0.41
CA LEU A 66 29.53 7.41 1.72
C LEU A 66 28.67 6.18 2.07
N LEU A 67 27.38 6.19 1.74
CA LEU A 67 26.48 5.04 1.92
C LEU A 67 26.90 3.83 1.07
N ARG A 68 27.31 4.05 -0.19
CA ARG A 68 27.84 2.96 -1.04
C ARG A 68 29.14 2.40 -0.50
N ASP A 69 30.03 3.23 0.02
CA ASP A 69 31.27 2.79 0.64
C ASP A 69 30.99 2.02 1.95
N MET A 70 29.98 2.43 2.73
CA MET A 70 29.50 1.71 3.91
C MET A 70 28.91 0.34 3.54
N GLU A 71 28.13 0.26 2.46
CA GLU A 71 27.61 -1.01 1.93
C GLU A 71 28.74 -1.95 1.49
N ARG A 72 29.80 -1.44 0.85
CA ARG A 72 31.00 -2.22 0.49
C ARG A 72 31.72 -2.72 1.74
N ASP A 73 31.95 -1.89 2.74
CA ASP A 73 32.61 -2.32 3.99
C ASP A 73 31.81 -3.42 4.71
N CYS A 74 30.48 -3.37 4.66
CA CYS A 74 29.64 -4.44 5.21
C CYS A 74 29.76 -5.75 4.43
N GLN A 75 30.00 -5.70 3.11
CA GLN A 75 30.07 -6.84 2.21
C GLN A 75 31.50 -7.39 2.02
N ALA A 76 32.55 -6.60 2.24
CA ALA A 76 33.94 -6.96 1.95
C ALA A 76 34.51 -8.09 2.83
N ASN A 77 33.88 -8.37 3.98
CA ASN A 77 34.19 -9.54 4.83
C ASN A 77 33.21 -10.71 4.62
N ASP A 78 32.23 -10.54 3.73
CA ASP A 78 31.18 -11.52 3.42
C ASP A 78 31.54 -12.30 2.14
N ASP A 79 32.74 -12.91 2.16
CA ASP A 79 33.17 -14.01 1.28
C ASP A 79 32.33 -15.29 1.52
N GLY A 80 31.01 -15.10 1.73
CA GLY A 80 30.09 -16.08 2.27
C GLY A 80 29.91 -17.30 1.38
N TRP A 81 30.09 -17.19 0.06
CA TRP A 81 30.14 -18.36 -0.82
C TRP A 81 31.40 -19.19 -0.53
N LEU A 82 32.59 -18.58 -0.58
CA LEU A 82 33.86 -19.29 -0.37
C LEU A 82 33.98 -19.85 1.07
N ARG A 83 33.57 -19.08 2.09
CA ARG A 83 33.51 -19.56 3.49
C ARG A 83 32.43 -20.63 3.70
N SER A 84 31.24 -20.53 3.11
CA SER A 84 30.18 -21.55 3.25
C SER A 84 30.49 -22.84 2.49
N MET A 85 31.19 -22.78 1.35
CA MET A 85 31.77 -23.96 0.71
C MET A 85 32.90 -24.56 1.56
N LYS A 86 33.82 -23.74 2.07
CA LYS A 86 34.93 -24.23 2.90
C LYS A 86 34.42 -24.92 4.18
N ASN A 87 33.41 -24.36 4.85
CA ASN A 87 32.77 -24.96 6.02
C ASN A 87 31.98 -26.25 5.69
N ARG A 88 31.49 -26.41 4.46
CA ARG A 88 30.87 -27.67 3.98
C ARG A 88 31.87 -28.76 3.61
N VAL A 89 33.12 -28.41 3.32
CA VAL A 89 34.15 -29.35 2.83
C VAL A 89 35.19 -29.69 3.92
N PHE A 90 35.45 -28.78 4.87
CA PHE A 90 36.51 -28.93 5.89
C PHE A 90 36.01 -28.81 7.34
N GLY A 91 34.70 -28.82 7.58
CA GLY A 91 34.10 -28.66 8.91
C GLY A 91 33.99 -27.18 9.36
N PRO A 92 33.28 -26.92 10.48
CA PRO A 92 33.12 -25.56 10.98
C PRO A 92 34.45 -25.04 11.56
N ALA A 93 34.97 -23.97 10.98
CA ALA A 93 35.93 -23.14 11.71
C ALA A 93 35.19 -22.41 12.85
N ASP A 94 35.75 -22.44 14.06
CA ASP A 94 35.22 -21.73 15.22
C ASP A 94 35.15 -20.22 14.94
N LEU A 95 33.95 -19.73 14.63
CA LEU A 95 33.68 -18.30 14.59
C LEU A 95 33.78 -17.75 16.01
N THR A 96 34.76 -16.88 16.25
CA THR A 96 34.91 -16.25 17.56
C THR A 96 33.66 -15.44 17.89
N ALA A 97 33.32 -15.34 19.19
CA ALA A 97 32.19 -14.52 19.65
C ALA A 97 32.22 -13.10 19.08
N LYS A 98 33.44 -12.53 18.99
CA LYS A 98 33.70 -11.20 18.42
C LYS A 98 33.37 -11.12 16.93
N GLU A 99 33.78 -12.10 16.11
CA GLU A 99 33.41 -12.15 14.69
C GLU A 99 31.90 -12.34 14.50
N TYR A 100 31.25 -13.14 15.35
CA TYR A 100 29.80 -13.37 15.27
C TYR A 100 29.00 -12.10 15.58
N VAL A 101 29.39 -11.35 16.62
CA VAL A 101 28.82 -10.03 16.96
C VAL A 101 29.03 -9.04 15.81
N GLN A 102 30.27 -8.92 15.31
CA GLN A 102 30.60 -8.02 14.20
C GLN A 102 29.83 -8.34 12.92
N ARG A 103 29.56 -9.63 12.64
CA ARG A 103 28.73 -10.07 11.51
C ARG A 103 27.27 -9.60 11.65
N LEU A 104 26.67 -9.75 12.84
CA LEU A 104 25.30 -9.30 13.10
C LEU A 104 25.19 -7.77 13.03
N GLU A 105 26.16 -7.05 13.60
CA GLU A 105 26.24 -5.59 13.54
C GLU A 105 26.37 -5.07 12.09
N ARG A 106 27.24 -5.70 11.27
CA ARG A 106 27.37 -5.37 9.84
C ARG A 106 26.07 -5.61 9.08
N GLN A 107 25.26 -6.61 9.43
CA GLN A 107 23.95 -6.82 8.81
C GLN A 107 22.96 -5.71 9.17
N VAL A 108 22.93 -5.23 10.41
CA VAL A 108 22.09 -4.07 10.81
C VAL A 108 22.51 -2.83 10.03
N VAL A 109 23.80 -2.48 10.02
CA VAL A 109 24.31 -1.29 9.31
C VAL A 109 24.16 -1.39 7.79
N LEU A 110 24.25 -2.59 7.20
CA LEU A 110 23.95 -2.82 5.78
C LEU A 110 22.47 -2.55 5.46
N ALA A 111 21.57 -2.92 6.36
CA ALA A 111 20.14 -2.65 6.20
C ALA A 111 19.82 -1.16 6.42
N ASP A 112 20.41 -0.50 7.42
CA ASP A 112 20.34 0.95 7.63
C ASP A 112 20.79 1.70 6.36
N SER A 113 21.93 1.31 5.79
CA SER A 113 22.53 1.95 4.61
C SER A 113 21.64 1.80 3.37
N GLN A 114 21.08 0.61 3.15
CA GLN A 114 20.16 0.36 2.03
C GLN A 114 18.84 1.15 2.17
N VAL A 115 18.33 1.35 3.39
CA VAL A 115 17.18 2.24 3.63
C VAL A 115 17.54 3.67 3.28
N CYS A 116 18.64 4.20 3.82
CA CYS A 116 19.05 5.59 3.57
C CYS A 116 19.29 5.85 2.08
N ALA A 117 20.00 4.95 1.39
CA ALA A 117 20.28 5.06 -0.04
C ALA A 117 19.00 4.88 -0.89
N ALA A 118 18.09 3.99 -0.49
CA ALA A 118 16.79 3.88 -1.14
C ALA A 118 16.01 5.18 -0.99
N LEU A 119 15.88 5.71 0.22
CA LEU A 119 15.17 6.96 0.50
C LEU A 119 15.71 8.11 -0.35
N LEU A 120 17.02 8.36 -0.40
CA LEU A 120 17.61 9.38 -1.28
C LEU A 120 17.29 9.15 -2.77
N THR A 121 17.25 7.89 -3.21
CA THR A 121 16.84 7.53 -4.58
C THR A 121 15.35 7.84 -4.84
N LEU A 122 14.47 7.71 -3.84
CA LEU A 122 13.06 8.14 -3.96
C LEU A 122 12.96 9.67 -4.10
N LEU A 123 13.86 10.44 -3.46
CA LEU A 123 13.85 11.91 -3.47
C LEU A 123 14.27 12.52 -4.82
N GLN A 124 15.11 11.79 -5.58
CA GLN A 124 15.61 12.21 -6.90
C GLN A 124 14.53 12.17 -7.99
N GLN A 125 13.35 11.61 -7.70
CA GLN A 125 12.16 11.60 -8.56
C GLN A 125 12.30 10.90 -9.93
N GLU A 126 13.40 10.20 -10.17
CA GLU A 126 13.60 9.37 -11.35
C GLU A 126 12.73 8.11 -11.31
N LEU A 127 12.10 7.81 -12.44
CA LEU A 127 11.16 6.70 -12.57
C LEU A 127 11.81 5.31 -12.45
N SER A 128 13.00 5.15 -13.02
CA SER A 128 13.87 3.99 -12.82
C SER A 128 14.34 3.90 -11.36
N GLY A 129 14.66 5.06 -10.75
CA GLY A 129 14.96 5.21 -9.33
C GLY A 129 13.86 4.69 -8.42
N TYR A 130 12.59 4.92 -8.76
CA TYR A 130 11.44 4.45 -7.98
C TYR A 130 11.37 2.92 -7.87
N VAL A 131 11.59 2.21 -8.97
CA VAL A 131 11.62 0.73 -8.99
C VAL A 131 12.85 0.21 -8.24
N ARG A 132 14.01 0.82 -8.48
CA ARG A 132 15.29 0.49 -7.82
C ARG A 132 15.19 0.63 -6.30
N ALA A 133 14.66 1.75 -5.80
CA ALA A 133 14.50 2.01 -4.38
C ALA A 133 13.50 1.06 -3.71
N GLY A 134 12.39 0.72 -4.39
CA GLY A 134 11.46 -0.31 -3.92
C GLY A 134 12.12 -1.68 -3.76
N TRP A 135 13.02 -2.06 -4.68
CA TRP A 135 13.82 -3.28 -4.56
C TRP A 135 14.85 -3.22 -3.41
N MET A 136 15.53 -2.08 -3.23
CA MET A 136 16.47 -1.85 -2.13
C MET A 136 15.77 -1.96 -0.76
N LEU A 137 14.58 -1.38 -0.60
CA LEU A 137 13.78 -1.51 0.63
C LEU A 137 13.36 -2.96 0.91
N ARG A 138 13.02 -3.73 -0.14
CA ARG A 138 12.73 -5.17 0.00
C ARG A 138 13.96 -5.96 0.46
N LYS A 139 15.15 -5.62 -0.05
CA LYS A 139 16.42 -6.22 0.37
C LYS A 139 16.72 -5.88 1.83
N ALA A 140 16.63 -4.61 2.21
CA ALA A 140 16.83 -4.14 3.58
C ALA A 140 15.88 -4.82 4.58
N TRP A 141 14.58 -4.90 4.27
CA TRP A 141 13.59 -5.57 5.12
C TRP A 141 13.93 -7.04 5.38
N ARG A 142 14.34 -7.80 4.35
CA ARG A 142 14.75 -9.20 4.51
C ARG A 142 15.98 -9.35 5.41
N ILE A 143 16.92 -8.41 5.34
CA ILE A 143 18.09 -8.39 6.22
C ILE A 143 17.62 -8.12 7.65
N TYR A 144 16.85 -7.05 7.91
CA TYR A 144 16.30 -6.76 9.25
C TYR A 144 15.52 -7.95 9.83
N GLN A 145 14.60 -8.56 9.08
CA GLN A 145 13.78 -9.67 9.57
C GLN A 145 14.64 -10.89 9.94
N SER A 146 15.65 -11.22 9.13
CA SER A 146 16.58 -12.34 9.38
C SER A 146 17.50 -12.06 10.59
N THR A 147 18.09 -10.86 10.65
CA THR A 147 19.03 -10.46 11.70
C THR A 147 18.31 -10.23 13.03
N TYR A 148 17.10 -9.65 13.03
CA TYR A 148 16.24 -9.52 14.21
C TYR A 148 15.91 -10.88 14.82
N ASN A 149 15.53 -11.87 14.00
CA ASN A 149 15.22 -13.21 14.48
C ASN A 149 16.45 -13.93 15.06
N GLN A 150 17.64 -13.79 14.46
CA GLN A 150 18.90 -14.32 15.01
C GLN A 150 19.22 -13.67 16.38
N ILE A 151 19.16 -12.34 16.48
CA ILE A 151 19.47 -11.62 17.72
C ILE A 151 18.41 -11.89 18.80
N LEU A 152 17.13 -12.02 18.44
CA LEU A 152 16.06 -12.37 19.38
C LEU A 152 16.23 -13.78 19.95
N GLN A 153 16.71 -14.75 19.16
CA GLN A 153 17.05 -16.08 19.66
C GLN A 153 18.23 -16.02 20.64
N LEU A 154 19.26 -15.23 20.33
CA LEU A 154 20.39 -14.99 21.22
C LEU A 154 19.94 -14.34 22.54
N HIS A 155 19.13 -13.27 22.47
CA HIS A 155 18.55 -12.60 23.65
C HIS A 155 17.74 -13.56 24.53
N ARG A 156 16.91 -14.42 23.94
CA ARG A 156 16.14 -15.43 24.69
C ARG A 156 17.04 -16.46 25.38
N ARG A 157 18.14 -16.88 24.76
CA ARG A 157 19.13 -17.78 25.39
C ARG A 157 19.86 -17.10 26.55
N THR A 158 20.22 -15.84 26.40
CA THR A 158 20.98 -15.09 27.42
C THR A 158 20.14 -14.64 28.61
N PHE A 159 18.89 -14.20 28.39
CA PHE A 159 18.06 -13.55 29.42
C PHE A 159 16.79 -14.34 29.81
N GLY A 160 16.51 -15.48 29.17
CA GLY A 160 15.30 -16.30 29.40
C GLY A 160 13.97 -15.65 28.97
N THR A 161 13.99 -14.38 28.59
CA THR A 161 12.80 -13.55 28.31
C THR A 161 12.89 -12.89 26.94
N CYS A 162 11.75 -12.40 26.44
CA CYS A 162 11.72 -11.49 25.30
C CYS A 162 12.05 -10.06 25.77
N PRO A 163 12.62 -9.20 24.90
CA PRO A 163 12.88 -7.79 25.20
C PRO A 163 11.69 -7.08 25.85
N SER A 164 11.97 -6.35 26.94
CA SER A 164 10.98 -5.59 27.72
C SER A 164 10.26 -4.58 26.84
N GLY A 165 8.94 -4.75 26.69
CA GLY A 165 8.11 -4.01 25.72
C GLY A 165 7.02 -4.86 25.06
N PHE A 166 7.14 -6.19 25.15
CA PHE A 166 6.07 -7.14 24.82
C PHE A 166 5.06 -7.38 25.96
N ALA A 167 5.29 -6.80 27.14
CA ALA A 167 4.33 -6.82 28.23
C ALA A 167 3.20 -5.81 27.93
N SER A 168 1.98 -6.33 27.77
CA SER A 168 0.78 -5.51 27.65
C SER A 168 0.57 -4.66 28.90
N LEU A 169 0.09 -3.42 28.74
CA LEU A 169 -0.41 -2.55 29.82
C LEU A 169 -1.76 -3.07 30.37
N ARG A 170 -1.79 -4.33 30.79
CA ARG A 170 -2.83 -4.96 31.61
C ARG A 170 -2.20 -5.99 32.53
N GLY A 171 -1.89 -5.56 33.75
CA GLY A 171 -1.54 -6.42 34.87
C GLY A 171 -2.32 -5.96 36.09
N SER A 172 -3.37 -6.71 36.46
CA SER A 172 -4.05 -6.52 37.74
C SER A 172 -3.07 -6.83 38.87
N ILE A 173 -3.01 -5.98 39.89
CA ILE A 173 -2.22 -6.26 41.10
C ILE A 173 -2.99 -7.29 41.94
N SER A 174 -2.37 -8.43 42.19
CA SER A 174 -2.75 -9.36 43.26
C SER A 174 -1.50 -10.03 43.81
N GLY A 175 -1.05 -9.57 44.98
CA GLY A 175 0.16 -10.04 45.66
C GLY A 175 0.36 -9.24 46.94
N SER A 176 -0.09 -9.78 48.07
CA SER A 176 -0.26 -9.07 49.33
C SER A 176 1.05 -8.79 50.08
N GLY A 177 1.26 -7.55 50.50
CA GLY A 177 2.30 -7.16 51.47
C GLY A 177 2.18 -5.68 51.82
N ASN A 178 1.88 -5.37 53.09
CA ASN A 178 1.61 -4.03 53.64
C ASN A 178 2.15 -3.99 55.09
N PRO A 179 2.37 -2.83 55.73
CA PRO A 179 2.89 -1.53 55.27
C PRO A 179 4.04 -1.12 56.26
N PRO A 180 4.36 0.15 56.65
CA PRO A 180 3.94 1.49 56.17
C PRO A 180 5.06 2.55 56.01
N SER A 181 4.80 3.62 55.24
CA SER A 181 4.77 5.01 55.76
C SER A 181 4.45 6.06 54.67
N GLN A 182 3.42 6.87 54.97
CA GLN A 182 3.26 8.31 54.70
C GLN A 182 3.95 8.94 53.46
N LEU A 183 3.14 9.45 52.50
CA LEU A 183 2.83 10.89 52.47
C LEU A 183 1.54 11.15 51.67
N THR A 184 0.86 12.26 51.98
CA THR A 184 -0.47 12.63 51.46
C THR A 184 -0.41 13.51 50.22
N SER A 185 -1.37 13.34 49.31
CA SER A 185 -1.74 14.34 48.29
C SER A 185 -3.16 14.86 48.56
N PRO A 186 -3.44 16.16 48.31
CA PRO A 186 -4.71 16.77 48.70
C PRO A 186 -5.85 16.49 47.73
N SER A 187 -7.05 16.48 48.29
CA SER A 187 -8.34 16.21 47.65
C SER A 187 -8.87 17.34 46.76
N SER A 188 -9.72 16.99 45.79
CA SER A 188 -10.72 17.87 45.16
C SER A 188 -11.91 17.05 44.64
N PRO A 189 -13.11 17.65 44.48
CA PRO A 189 -14.29 17.00 45.05
C PRO A 189 -15.41 16.58 44.07
N ASN A 190 -16.29 15.72 44.59
CA ASN A 190 -17.73 15.59 44.30
C ASN A 190 -18.19 15.44 42.83
N GLN A 191 -18.67 14.22 42.51
CA GLN A 191 -19.95 14.07 41.81
C GLN A 191 -20.91 13.23 42.69
N PRO A 192 -22.23 13.52 42.67
CA PRO A 192 -23.20 12.89 43.56
C PRO A 192 -23.70 11.53 43.06
N ASP A 193 -24.25 10.77 43.99
CA ASP A 193 -24.97 9.52 43.80
C ASP A 193 -26.16 9.64 42.80
N TRP A 194 -26.56 8.54 42.16
CA TRP A 194 -27.64 7.68 42.68
C TRP A 194 -27.91 6.49 41.75
N SER A 195 -28.10 5.29 42.31
CA SER A 195 -28.59 4.10 41.61
C SER A 195 -30.00 3.74 42.11
N PRO A 196 -30.88 3.23 41.25
CA PRO A 196 -31.62 2.02 41.64
C PRO A 196 -31.84 1.03 40.47
N ALA A 197 -32.15 -0.26 40.63
CA ALA A 197 -32.09 -1.27 41.70
C ALA A 197 -33.20 -2.30 41.40
N SER A 198 -32.86 -3.59 41.24
CA SER A 198 -33.68 -4.78 41.57
C SER A 198 -32.94 -6.04 41.09
N SER A 199 -32.38 -6.89 41.95
CA SER A 199 -33.01 -7.80 42.92
C SER A 199 -33.74 -8.99 42.27
N TYR A 200 -33.25 -10.22 42.48
CA TYR A 200 -34.01 -11.30 43.15
C TYR A 200 -33.08 -12.44 43.62
N ASN A 201 -33.46 -13.09 44.72
CA ASN A 201 -32.67 -14.08 45.48
C ASN A 201 -32.95 -15.54 45.06
N GLY A 202 -32.07 -16.47 45.45
CA GLY A 202 -32.36 -17.91 45.48
C GLY A 202 -31.22 -18.76 46.07
N SER A 203 -31.30 -19.14 47.35
CA SER A 203 -30.26 -19.90 48.10
C SER A 203 -30.60 -21.40 48.26
N ALA A 204 -29.60 -22.28 48.40
CA ALA A 204 -29.73 -23.59 49.10
C ALA A 204 -28.37 -24.24 49.50
N ARG A 205 -28.43 -25.23 50.41
CA ARG A 205 -27.34 -25.94 51.15
C ARG A 205 -27.66 -27.45 51.27
N SER A 206 -26.78 -28.41 51.62
CA SER A 206 -25.30 -28.51 51.76
C SER A 206 -24.92 -29.99 52.11
N SER A 207 -23.62 -30.31 52.30
CA SER A 207 -23.07 -31.43 53.14
C SER A 207 -23.36 -32.90 52.72
N LEU A 208 -22.61 -33.98 53.04
CA LEU A 208 -21.28 -34.27 53.67
C LEU A 208 -20.94 -35.80 53.49
N ASN A 209 -19.64 -36.20 53.44
CA ASN A 209 -19.00 -37.48 53.94
C ASN A 209 -19.40 -38.90 53.40
N ASP A 210 -18.62 -40.01 53.43
CA ASP A 210 -17.18 -40.35 53.73
C ASP A 210 -16.85 -41.87 53.42
N SER A 211 -15.56 -42.29 53.41
CA SER A 211 -14.94 -43.64 53.57
C SER A 211 -14.77 -44.69 52.41
N GLY A 212 -13.64 -45.46 52.43
CA GLY A 212 -13.19 -46.52 51.46
C GLY A 212 -13.32 -47.99 51.97
N PRO A 213 -12.69 -49.07 51.40
CA PRO A 213 -11.26 -49.20 50.94
C PRO A 213 -11.00 -50.08 49.65
N GLY A 214 -9.73 -50.40 49.31
CA GLY A 214 -9.29 -51.18 48.10
C GLY A 214 -8.78 -52.63 48.35
N PRO A 215 -8.41 -53.44 47.31
CA PRO A 215 -7.00 -53.50 46.83
C PRO A 215 -6.74 -53.82 45.30
N TYR A 216 -5.44 -53.84 44.91
CA TYR A 216 -4.72 -54.12 43.62
C TYR A 216 -5.39 -55.02 42.53
N VAL A 217 -5.11 -54.96 41.20
CA VAL A 217 -3.86 -54.75 40.40
C VAL A 217 -4.11 -54.02 39.03
N THR A 218 -3.05 -53.41 38.48
CA THR A 218 -2.82 -52.66 37.20
C THR A 218 -3.20 -53.34 35.84
N PRO A 219 -3.10 -52.71 34.63
CA PRO A 219 -2.52 -51.39 34.26
C PRO A 219 -3.31 -50.49 33.24
N THR A 220 -2.71 -49.32 32.95
CA THR A 220 -2.80 -48.44 31.74
C THR A 220 -3.58 -47.11 31.81
N SER A 221 -2.91 -46.07 31.26
CA SER A 221 -3.34 -44.69 30.93
C SER A 221 -3.92 -43.76 32.01
N PRO A 222 -3.19 -42.68 32.40
CA PRO A 222 -3.80 -41.51 33.02
C PRO A 222 -4.26 -40.52 31.95
N PHE A 223 -5.58 -40.31 31.83
CA PHE A 223 -6.16 -39.13 31.20
C PHE A 223 -6.51 -38.11 32.30
N GLU A 224 -5.57 -37.22 32.62
CA GLU A 224 -5.88 -35.95 33.27
C GLU A 224 -5.30 -34.79 32.46
N THR A 225 -6.09 -33.73 32.36
CA THR A 225 -5.83 -32.54 31.53
C THR A 225 -5.05 -31.48 32.29
N PRO A 226 -3.87 -31.05 31.81
CA PRO A 226 -3.26 -29.80 32.25
C PRO A 226 -3.77 -28.62 31.42
N SER A 227 -3.98 -27.49 32.10
CA SER A 227 -4.18 -26.18 31.50
C SER A 227 -3.03 -25.74 30.59
N SER A 228 -3.30 -24.78 29.70
CA SER A 228 -2.33 -24.01 28.89
C SER A 228 -1.52 -24.81 27.84
N GLY A 229 -2.02 -24.86 26.60
CA GLY A 229 -1.42 -25.69 25.55
C GLY A 229 -1.62 -25.25 24.09
N LEU A 230 -1.72 -23.95 23.79
CA LEU A 230 -1.84 -23.44 22.40
C LEU A 230 -0.85 -22.33 22.03
N ARG A 231 0.37 -22.36 22.59
CA ARG A 231 1.51 -21.50 22.18
C ARG A 231 2.66 -22.24 21.49
N SER A 232 2.51 -23.54 21.16
CA SER A 232 3.64 -24.40 20.77
C SER A 232 3.64 -24.94 19.32
N SER A 233 2.59 -24.70 18.51
CA SER A 233 2.37 -25.50 17.28
C SER A 233 2.71 -24.81 15.94
N LEU A 234 3.27 -23.59 15.95
CA LEU A 234 3.74 -22.90 14.73
C LEU A 234 5.26 -22.96 14.53
N SER A 235 5.98 -23.78 15.30
CA SER A 235 7.44 -23.95 15.23
C SER A 235 7.92 -24.97 14.18
N MET A 236 7.03 -25.73 13.52
CA MET A 236 7.42 -26.88 12.68
C MET A 236 7.46 -26.67 11.16
N LEU A 237 6.88 -25.60 10.61
CA LEU A 237 6.70 -25.45 9.14
C LEU A 237 7.73 -24.58 8.40
N PHE A 238 8.82 -24.15 9.06
CA PHE A 238 9.94 -23.46 8.42
C PHE A 238 11.30 -24.19 8.56
N SER A 239 11.28 -25.50 8.76
CA SER A 239 12.47 -26.37 8.70
C SER A 239 12.79 -26.80 7.27
N PHE A 240 13.04 -25.83 6.38
CA PHE A 240 13.72 -26.06 5.09
C PHE A 240 14.82 -25.02 4.79
N ALA A 241 15.52 -24.60 5.84
CA ALA A 241 16.96 -24.90 5.86
C ALA A 241 17.14 -26.15 6.72
N GLY A 242 17.90 -27.14 6.25
CA GLY A 242 18.23 -28.32 7.04
C GLY A 242 19.19 -27.96 8.17
N ILE A 243 18.64 -27.57 9.33
CA ILE A 243 19.37 -27.42 10.60
C ILE A 243 18.54 -28.04 11.73
N SER A 244 18.33 -29.35 11.63
CA SER A 244 18.00 -30.20 12.79
C SER A 244 19.30 -30.55 13.52
N SER A 245 19.92 -29.54 14.12
CA SER A 245 21.16 -29.64 14.89
C SER A 245 21.29 -28.39 15.75
N GLU A 246 21.58 -28.57 17.04
CA GLU A 246 22.03 -27.48 17.89
C GLU A 246 23.39 -26.99 17.39
N GLN A 247 23.40 -26.02 16.47
CA GLN A 247 24.65 -25.35 16.11
C GLN A 247 25.15 -24.58 17.34
N PRO A 248 26.40 -24.82 17.78
CA PRO A 248 26.99 -24.06 18.88
C PRO A 248 27.18 -22.61 18.42
N THR A 249 26.27 -21.74 18.82
CA THR A 249 26.50 -20.29 18.74
C THR A 249 27.52 -19.93 19.81
N PRO A 250 28.59 -19.17 19.49
CA PRO A 250 29.59 -18.79 20.48
C PRO A 250 28.93 -18.00 21.61
N PHE A 251 29.47 -18.12 22.83
CA PHE A 251 29.02 -17.33 23.98
C PHE A 251 29.24 -15.85 23.69
N VAL A 252 28.18 -15.03 23.80
CA VAL A 252 28.23 -13.58 23.61
C VAL A 252 27.86 -12.92 24.94
N GLU A 253 28.69 -11.95 25.36
CA GLU A 253 28.47 -11.16 26.57
C GLU A 253 27.07 -10.53 26.59
N PRO A 254 26.32 -10.59 27.71
CA PRO A 254 24.96 -10.08 27.78
C PRO A 254 24.81 -8.62 27.33
N THR A 255 25.80 -7.77 27.62
CA THR A 255 25.86 -6.37 27.20
C THR A 255 25.86 -6.21 25.67
N GLU A 256 26.63 -7.03 24.95
CA GLU A 256 26.66 -7.05 23.48
C GLU A 256 25.35 -7.61 22.90
N VAL A 257 24.73 -8.60 23.57
CA VAL A 257 23.41 -9.10 23.16
C VAL A 257 22.34 -8.01 23.27
N THR A 258 22.33 -7.25 24.37
CA THR A 258 21.45 -6.07 24.52
C THR A 258 21.74 -5.02 23.46
N ARG A 259 23.02 -4.66 23.23
CA ARG A 259 23.43 -3.65 22.23
C ARG A 259 22.98 -4.01 20.81
N LEU A 260 23.17 -5.27 20.41
CA LEU A 260 22.68 -5.78 19.12
C LEU A 260 21.15 -5.73 19.04
N MET A 261 20.46 -6.13 20.12
CA MET A 261 18.99 -6.12 20.18
C MET A 261 18.43 -4.70 20.08
N THR A 262 19.05 -3.70 20.72
CA THR A 262 18.61 -2.30 20.67
C THR A 262 18.85 -1.68 19.30
N ALA A 263 19.97 -2.00 18.63
CA ALA A 263 20.27 -1.53 17.29
C ALA A 263 19.31 -2.10 16.24
N VAL A 264 19.09 -3.43 16.21
CA VAL A 264 18.21 -4.06 15.22
C VAL A 264 16.73 -3.70 15.44
N SER A 265 16.32 -3.45 16.68
CA SER A 265 14.95 -3.07 17.02
C SER A 265 14.53 -1.73 16.42
N PHE A 266 15.45 -0.78 16.20
CA PHE A 266 15.14 0.48 15.53
C PHE A 266 14.64 0.24 14.11
N GLY A 267 15.47 -0.31 13.23
CA GLY A 267 15.14 -0.47 11.81
C GLY A 267 13.99 -1.45 11.59
N TYR A 268 13.93 -2.55 12.36
CA TYR A 268 12.78 -3.46 12.38
C TYR A 268 11.50 -2.74 12.81
N GLY A 269 11.57 -1.92 13.88
CA GLY A 269 10.46 -1.17 14.42
C GLY A 269 9.90 -0.11 13.45
N VAL A 270 10.78 0.66 12.82
CA VAL A 270 10.42 1.61 11.75
C VAL A 270 9.73 0.88 10.61
N PHE A 271 10.29 -0.21 10.09
CA PHE A 271 9.66 -0.98 8.99
C PHE A 271 8.31 -1.57 9.36
N GLN A 272 8.17 -2.16 10.55
CA GLN A 272 6.91 -2.74 11.01
C GLN A 272 5.80 -1.70 11.17
N LEU A 273 6.12 -0.59 11.85
CA LEU A 273 5.23 0.55 11.99
C LEU A 273 4.83 1.10 10.63
N PHE A 274 5.81 1.28 9.74
CA PHE A 274 5.63 1.71 8.36
C PHE A 274 4.65 0.81 7.60
N VAL A 275 4.94 -0.50 7.46
CA VAL A 275 4.08 -1.40 6.67
C VAL A 275 2.66 -1.46 7.25
N SER A 276 2.49 -1.33 8.57
CA SER A 276 1.17 -1.32 9.25
C SER A 276 0.28 -0.09 8.96
N LEU A 277 0.84 0.95 8.34
CA LEU A 277 0.16 2.21 8.03
C LEU A 277 -0.21 2.33 6.54
N MET A 278 0.20 1.36 5.73
CA MET A 278 -0.13 1.30 4.30
C MET A 278 -1.64 1.08 4.08
N PRO A 279 -2.28 1.75 3.10
CA PRO A 279 -3.70 1.55 2.81
C PRO A 279 -4.03 0.08 2.47
N PRO A 280 -5.22 -0.45 2.85
CA PRO A 280 -5.60 -1.85 2.59
C PRO A 280 -5.57 -2.29 1.12
N THR A 281 -5.69 -1.34 0.18
CA THR A 281 -5.53 -1.55 -1.26
C THR A 281 -4.12 -1.98 -1.66
N MET A 282 -3.10 -1.69 -0.84
CA MET A 282 -1.69 -2.03 -1.03
C MET A 282 -1.29 -3.39 -0.43
N LEU A 283 -2.02 -3.87 0.58
CA LEU A 283 -1.66 -5.09 1.34
C LEU A 283 -1.47 -6.32 0.44
N LYS A 284 -2.27 -6.45 -0.62
CA LYS A 284 -2.19 -7.56 -1.59
C LYS A 284 -0.84 -7.66 -2.31
N TYR A 285 -0.11 -6.55 -2.44
CA TYR A 285 1.17 -6.48 -3.13
C TYR A 285 2.34 -6.42 -2.16
N ILE A 286 2.09 -5.91 -0.96
CA ILE A 286 2.94 -6.03 0.23
C ILE A 286 3.17 -7.53 0.53
N HIS A 287 2.12 -8.34 0.60
CA HIS A 287 2.25 -9.81 0.72
C HIS A 287 2.98 -10.45 -0.48
N LEU A 288 2.72 -10.02 -1.73
CA LEU A 288 3.42 -10.51 -2.93
C LEU A 288 4.94 -10.20 -2.89
N LEU A 289 5.32 -9.09 -2.27
CA LEU A 289 6.72 -8.73 -2.04
C LEU A 289 7.31 -9.39 -0.77
N GLY A 290 6.49 -10.02 0.08
CA GLY A 290 6.92 -10.65 1.34
C GLY A 290 7.14 -9.65 2.48
N PHE A 291 6.43 -8.52 2.44
CA PHE A 291 6.29 -7.61 3.56
C PHE A 291 5.09 -8.04 4.43
N GLU A 292 5.25 -8.00 5.74
CA GLU A 292 4.17 -8.10 6.73
C GLU A 292 4.37 -6.95 7.72
N GLY A 293 3.28 -6.33 8.17
CA GLY A 293 3.31 -5.10 8.96
C GLY A 293 2.43 -5.18 10.20
N ASP A 294 3.07 -5.30 11.36
CA ASP A 294 2.42 -5.25 12.67
C ASP A 294 2.78 -3.92 13.38
N ARG A 295 1.75 -3.10 13.59
CA ARG A 295 1.89 -1.79 14.25
C ARG A 295 2.40 -1.94 15.68
N GLN A 296 1.89 -2.93 16.42
CA GLN A 296 2.21 -3.11 17.82
C GLN A 296 3.65 -3.61 17.97
N ALA A 297 4.08 -4.57 17.14
CA ALA A 297 5.48 -4.98 17.07
C ALA A 297 6.40 -3.80 16.72
N GLY A 298 5.98 -2.94 15.78
CA GLY A 298 6.70 -1.71 15.41
C GLY A 298 6.91 -0.74 16.59
N LEU A 299 5.82 -0.39 17.28
CA LEU A 299 5.87 0.51 18.44
C LEU A 299 6.66 -0.10 19.61
N THR A 300 6.47 -1.39 19.91
CA THR A 300 7.23 -2.10 20.95
C THR A 300 8.73 -2.10 20.67
N ALA A 301 9.16 -2.37 19.43
CA ALA A 301 10.58 -2.38 19.07
C ALA A 301 11.21 -0.97 19.13
N LEU A 302 10.48 0.07 18.72
CA LEU A 302 10.92 1.47 18.88
C LEU A 302 11.02 1.88 20.36
N MET A 303 10.05 1.50 21.21
CA MET A 303 10.06 1.76 22.65
C MET A 303 11.26 1.09 23.35
N TYR A 304 11.61 -0.13 22.95
CA TYR A 304 12.82 -0.80 23.44
C TYR A 304 14.09 -0.09 22.98
N SER A 305 14.20 0.27 21.68
CA SER A 305 15.37 0.94 21.13
C SER A 305 15.63 2.33 21.73
N ARG A 306 14.60 3.14 21.97
CA ARG A 306 14.75 4.48 22.58
C ARG A 306 15.25 4.48 24.03
N SER A 307 15.14 3.34 24.72
CA SER A 307 15.51 3.19 26.13
C SER A 307 16.98 2.77 26.31
N SER A 308 17.80 2.90 25.25
CA SER A 308 19.18 2.40 25.18
C SER A 308 20.19 3.54 24.95
N GLN A 309 21.47 3.20 25.05
CA GLN A 309 22.59 4.10 24.70
C GLN A 309 23.03 3.97 23.22
N ASP A 310 22.34 3.20 22.38
CA ASP A 310 22.69 3.08 20.96
C ASP A 310 22.45 4.41 20.21
N MET A 311 23.27 4.69 19.19
CA MET A 311 23.15 5.89 18.33
C MET A 311 21.74 6.10 17.73
N ARG A 312 20.94 5.03 17.62
CA ARG A 312 19.56 5.06 17.11
C ARG A 312 18.51 5.39 18.17
N ALA A 313 18.83 5.36 19.47
CA ALA A 313 17.89 5.65 20.55
C ALA A 313 17.16 7.01 20.45
N PRO A 314 17.83 8.15 20.17
CA PRO A 314 17.11 9.41 19.98
C PRO A 314 16.29 9.41 18.68
N LEU A 315 16.75 8.71 17.65
CA LEU A 315 16.03 8.56 16.38
C LEU A 315 14.74 7.76 16.55
N ALA A 316 14.76 6.72 17.40
CA ALA A 316 13.59 5.96 17.80
C ALA A 316 12.58 6.84 18.53
N THR A 317 13.04 7.75 19.41
CA THR A 317 12.18 8.74 20.07
C THR A 317 11.56 9.71 19.07
N LEU A 318 12.33 10.24 18.12
CA LEU A 318 11.81 11.11 17.05
C LEU A 318 10.79 10.38 16.16
N ALA A 319 11.00 9.10 15.83
CA ALA A 319 10.04 8.29 15.08
C ALA A 319 8.72 8.07 15.83
N LEU A 320 8.78 7.92 17.17
CA LEU A 320 7.59 7.82 18.01
C LEU A 320 6.87 9.18 18.12
N LEU A 321 7.58 10.28 18.39
CA LEU A 321 7.01 11.63 18.42
C LEU A 321 6.32 11.98 17.09
N TRP A 322 6.95 11.64 15.98
CA TRP A 322 6.39 11.74 14.63
C TRP A 322 5.08 10.95 14.46
N PHE A 323 5.07 9.69 14.87
CA PHE A 323 3.88 8.84 14.81
C PHE A 323 2.72 9.41 15.64
N HIS A 324 3.03 9.86 16.86
CA HIS A 324 2.03 10.34 17.80
C HIS A 324 1.47 11.73 17.46
N THR A 325 2.31 12.67 17.00
CA THR A 325 1.92 14.09 16.77
C THR A 325 1.57 14.43 15.32
N ILE A 326 1.79 13.51 14.37
CA ILE A 326 1.54 13.77 12.96
C ILE A 326 0.77 12.62 12.31
N VAL A 327 1.24 11.37 12.39
CA VAL A 327 0.56 10.23 11.72
C VAL A 327 -0.83 9.98 12.28
N ARG A 328 -0.96 9.83 13.60
CA ARG A 328 -2.23 9.58 14.27
C ARG A 328 -3.30 10.65 13.93
N PRO A 329 -3.03 11.96 14.08
CA PRO A 329 -3.95 13.01 13.64
C PRO A 329 -4.23 13.02 12.13
N PHE A 330 -3.20 12.84 11.29
CA PHE A 330 -3.35 12.97 9.83
C PHE A 330 -4.26 11.89 9.22
N PHE A 331 -4.12 10.65 9.67
CA PHE A 331 -4.94 9.52 9.21
C PHE A 331 -6.20 9.30 10.04
N GLY A 332 -6.40 10.04 11.15
CA GLY A 332 -7.53 9.85 12.06
C GLY A 332 -7.59 8.44 12.65
N LEU A 333 -6.43 7.85 12.98
CA LEU A 333 -6.32 6.46 13.44
C LEU A 333 -7.16 6.19 14.69
N ASP A 334 -7.20 7.18 15.58
CA ASP A 334 -7.94 7.16 16.85
C ASP A 334 -9.33 7.86 16.73
N GLY A 335 -9.76 8.16 15.50
CA GLY A 335 -10.96 8.97 15.24
C GLY A 335 -10.75 10.43 15.65
N ALA A 336 -11.68 10.98 16.45
CA ALA A 336 -11.56 12.31 17.04
C ALA A 336 -10.67 12.32 18.30
N ASN A 337 -10.29 11.16 18.85
CA ASN A 337 -9.54 11.07 20.10
C ASN A 337 -8.03 11.27 19.86
N VAL A 338 -7.63 12.53 19.68
CA VAL A 338 -6.23 12.94 19.51
C VAL A 338 -5.45 12.88 20.83
N GLU A 339 -6.14 12.93 21.97
CA GLU A 339 -5.58 13.06 23.32
C GLU A 339 -4.61 11.91 23.68
N ALA A 340 -5.00 10.65 23.45
CA ALA A 340 -4.14 9.51 23.74
C ALA A 340 -2.84 9.49 22.91
N GLY A 341 -2.85 10.11 21.72
CA GLY A 341 -1.64 10.35 20.93
C GLY A 341 -0.76 11.42 21.56
N VAL A 342 -1.37 12.53 21.98
CA VAL A 342 -0.71 13.70 22.59
C VAL A 342 -0.04 13.36 23.92
N GLU A 343 -0.72 12.67 24.84
CA GLU A 343 -0.15 12.33 26.15
C GLU A 343 1.07 11.40 26.02
N ALA A 344 1.01 10.41 25.13
CA ALA A 344 2.16 9.57 24.82
C ALA A 344 3.35 10.38 24.24
N ALA A 345 3.08 11.41 23.45
CA ALA A 345 4.13 12.28 22.91
C ALA A 345 4.74 13.21 23.97
N LYS A 346 3.95 13.69 24.95
CA LYS A 346 4.46 14.47 26.08
C LYS A 346 5.42 13.68 26.94
N GLU A 347 5.06 12.44 27.29
CA GLU A 347 5.90 11.57 28.12
C GLU A 347 7.26 11.32 27.44
N LEU A 348 7.26 11.10 26.12
CA LEU A 348 8.49 10.98 25.33
C LEU A 348 9.35 12.26 25.36
N LEU A 349 8.74 13.46 25.33
CA LEU A 349 9.49 14.71 25.45
C LEU A 349 10.04 14.93 26.86
N ILE A 350 9.26 14.66 27.91
CA ILE A 350 9.70 14.79 29.31
C ILE A 350 10.91 13.90 29.56
N GLN A 351 10.86 12.65 29.10
CA GLN A 351 11.97 11.70 29.22
C GLN A 351 13.21 12.08 28.40
N SER A 352 13.07 12.88 27.33
CA SER A 352 14.17 13.37 26.49
C SER A 352 14.67 14.78 26.84
N GLN A 353 13.94 15.52 27.68
CA GLN A 353 14.28 16.90 28.05
C GLN A 353 15.70 17.08 28.61
N PRO A 354 16.26 16.17 29.46
CA PRO A 354 17.61 16.35 30.02
C PRO A 354 18.73 16.34 28.98
N GLU A 355 18.53 15.67 27.84
CA GLU A 355 19.53 15.57 26.76
C GLU A 355 19.21 16.52 25.58
N PHE A 356 17.92 16.78 25.31
CA PHE A 356 17.48 17.45 24.07
C PHE A 356 16.59 18.69 24.30
N GLY A 357 16.57 19.27 25.51
CA GLY A 357 15.69 20.41 25.85
C GLY A 357 15.84 21.65 24.97
N ASP A 358 17.02 21.88 24.39
CA ASP A 358 17.31 22.97 23.44
C ASP A 358 17.48 22.52 21.98
N SER A 359 17.24 21.23 21.68
CA SER A 359 17.20 20.75 20.30
C SER A 359 16.05 21.39 19.55
N ALA A 360 16.33 22.06 18.41
CA ALA A 360 15.28 22.66 17.60
C ALA A 360 14.27 21.63 17.05
N VAL A 361 14.70 20.37 16.87
CA VAL A 361 13.83 19.28 16.40
C VAL A 361 12.89 18.79 17.52
N PHE A 362 13.36 18.68 18.76
CA PHE A 362 12.48 18.35 19.90
C PHE A 362 11.57 19.53 20.26
N LEU A 363 12.04 20.77 20.17
CA LEU A 363 11.22 21.98 20.32
C LEU A 363 10.14 22.09 19.24
N PHE A 364 10.41 21.66 18.01
CA PHE A 364 9.37 21.51 16.97
C PHE A 364 8.29 20.51 17.43
N PHE A 365 8.65 19.32 17.93
CA PHE A 365 7.67 18.36 18.43
C PHE A 365 6.92 18.85 19.67
N HIS A 366 7.56 19.65 20.54
CA HIS A 366 6.88 20.35 21.63
C HIS A 366 5.83 21.32 21.10
N GLY A 367 6.18 22.18 20.14
CA GLY A 367 5.21 23.08 19.50
C GLY A 367 4.06 22.35 18.80
N ARG A 368 4.33 21.17 18.19
CA ARG A 368 3.30 20.31 17.59
C ARG A 368 2.30 19.79 18.62
N ILE A 369 2.77 19.38 19.80
CA ILE A 369 1.93 18.96 20.93
C ILE A 369 1.05 20.11 21.40
N GLU A 370 1.64 21.27 21.69
CA GLU A 370 0.91 22.46 22.14
C GLU A 370 -0.18 22.87 21.14
N ARG A 371 0.12 22.81 19.82
CA ARG A 371 -0.85 23.10 18.75
C ARG A 371 -1.98 22.06 18.65
N LEU A 372 -1.71 20.78 18.91
CA LEU A 372 -2.74 19.73 18.96
C LEU A 372 -3.65 19.86 20.19
N GLN A 373 -3.18 20.50 21.25
CA GLN A 373 -3.99 20.87 22.42
C GLN A 373 -4.67 22.24 22.30
N SER A 374 -4.61 22.88 21.13
CA SER A 374 -5.08 24.25 20.87
C SER A 374 -4.42 25.32 21.77
N ASN A 375 -3.29 25.02 22.43
CA ASN A 375 -2.45 26.01 23.11
C ASN A 375 -1.48 26.65 22.11
N VAL A 376 -2.03 27.44 21.20
CA VAL A 376 -1.27 28.10 20.12
C VAL A 376 -0.20 29.06 20.67
N ASN A 377 -0.41 29.65 21.85
CA ASN A 377 0.59 30.48 22.51
C ASN A 377 1.80 29.68 23.02
N GLY A 378 1.58 28.46 23.54
CA GLY A 378 2.65 27.50 23.83
C GLY A 378 3.40 27.09 22.57
N ALA A 379 2.66 26.78 21.50
CA ALA A 379 3.22 26.41 20.21
C ALA A 379 4.12 27.50 19.62
N LEU A 380 3.65 28.76 19.59
CA LEU A 380 4.42 29.90 19.12
C LEU A 380 5.76 30.05 19.87
N ARG A 381 5.75 30.00 21.21
CA ARG A 381 6.98 30.07 22.02
C ARG A 381 7.95 28.94 21.68
N ALA A 382 7.47 27.71 21.57
CA ALA A 382 8.30 26.55 21.24
C ALA A 382 8.93 26.66 19.84
N TYR A 383 8.13 27.00 18.82
CA TYR A 383 8.63 27.15 17.45
C TYR A 383 9.55 28.36 17.27
N GLN A 384 9.26 29.50 17.90
CA GLN A 384 10.14 30.67 17.85
C GLN A 384 11.49 30.38 18.52
N ARG A 385 11.51 29.68 19.67
CA ARG A 385 12.76 29.19 20.29
C ARG A 385 13.51 28.23 19.37
N ALA A 386 12.82 27.32 18.67
CA ALA A 386 13.44 26.43 17.68
C ALA A 386 14.07 27.20 16.50
N VAL A 387 13.40 28.25 15.99
CA VAL A 387 13.95 29.12 14.93
C VAL A 387 15.21 29.86 15.40
N GLN A 388 15.23 30.32 16.65
CA GLN A 388 16.38 31.01 17.25
C GLN A 388 17.58 30.08 17.46
N LEU A 389 17.36 28.89 18.05
CA LEU A 389 18.43 27.96 18.44
C LEU A 389 18.97 27.09 17.31
N SER A 390 18.19 26.85 16.25
CA SER A 390 18.66 26.01 15.15
C SER A 390 19.88 26.61 14.45
N SER A 391 20.83 25.77 14.07
CA SER A 391 21.89 26.11 13.10
C SER A 391 21.46 25.86 11.66
N GLN A 392 20.50 24.95 11.43
CA GLN A 392 20.10 24.47 10.12
C GLN A 392 18.94 25.28 9.53
N ARG A 393 19.14 25.84 8.34
CA ARG A 393 18.15 26.69 7.62
C ARG A 393 16.81 25.98 7.45
N GLU A 394 16.84 24.70 7.10
CA GLU A 394 15.68 23.89 6.76
C GLU A 394 14.77 23.68 7.98
N VAL A 395 15.38 23.44 9.15
CA VAL A 395 14.68 23.34 10.43
C VAL A 395 14.08 24.70 10.84
N LYS A 396 14.79 25.82 10.59
CA LYS A 396 14.22 27.17 10.78
C LYS A 396 13.00 27.40 9.90
N LEU A 397 13.06 27.05 8.62
CA LEU A 397 11.95 27.23 7.68
C LEU A 397 10.75 26.34 8.05
N LEU A 398 11.00 25.10 8.51
CA LEU A 398 9.96 24.21 9.02
C LEU A 398 9.26 24.79 10.27
N CYS A 399 10.02 25.35 11.21
CA CYS A 399 9.45 25.96 12.41
C CYS A 399 8.73 27.29 12.08
N LEU A 400 9.28 28.11 11.19
CA LEU A 400 8.67 29.36 10.73
C LEU A 400 7.34 29.12 9.99
N HIS A 401 7.23 28.00 9.26
CA HIS A 401 5.96 27.55 8.68
C HIS A 401 4.90 27.29 9.74
N GLU A 402 5.25 26.56 10.81
CA GLU A 402 4.34 26.32 11.92
C GLU A 402 3.99 27.61 12.68
N VAL A 403 4.93 28.56 12.82
CA VAL A 403 4.64 29.92 13.35
C VAL A 403 3.59 30.62 12.49
N ALA A 404 3.74 30.65 11.16
CA ALA A 404 2.76 31.23 10.26
C ALA A 404 1.37 30.58 10.40
N TRP A 405 1.30 29.24 10.49
CA TRP A 405 0.03 28.54 10.75
C TRP A 405 -0.56 28.87 12.12
N CYS A 406 0.26 29.02 13.17
CA CYS A 406 -0.22 29.42 14.49
C CYS A 406 -0.87 30.81 14.45
N HIS A 407 -0.28 31.77 13.74
CA HIS A 407 -0.90 33.09 13.52
C HIS A 407 -2.21 32.98 12.74
N LEU A 408 -2.27 32.16 11.67
CA LEU A 408 -3.52 31.92 10.92
C LEU A 408 -4.62 31.25 11.77
N ILE A 409 -4.28 30.31 12.65
CA ILE A 409 -5.21 29.64 13.58
C ILE A 409 -5.77 30.64 14.63
N HIS A 410 -4.94 31.59 15.05
CA HIS A 410 -5.34 32.73 15.89
C HIS A 410 -5.99 33.89 15.13
N LEU A 411 -6.21 33.76 13.81
CA LEU A 411 -6.76 34.81 12.94
C LEU A 411 -5.94 36.13 12.97
N ASN A 412 -4.65 36.06 13.34
CA ASN A 412 -3.73 37.18 13.32
C ASN A 412 -3.04 37.26 11.95
N TYR A 413 -3.71 37.93 11.01
CA TYR A 413 -3.29 37.99 9.61
C TYR A 413 -2.03 38.84 9.39
N GLN A 414 -1.83 39.90 10.19
CA GLN A 414 -0.67 40.79 10.11
C GLN A 414 0.65 40.05 10.43
N GLU A 415 0.70 39.30 11.54
CA GLU A 415 1.89 38.52 11.92
C GLU A 415 2.10 37.30 11.01
N ALA A 416 1.00 36.68 10.56
CA ALA A 416 1.05 35.61 9.56
C ALA A 416 1.73 36.10 8.27
N HIS A 417 1.32 37.27 7.75
CA HIS A 417 1.88 37.86 6.53
C HIS A 417 3.40 38.02 6.60
N GLY A 418 3.95 38.56 7.71
CA GLY A 418 5.40 38.71 7.87
C GLY A 418 6.14 37.38 7.80
N SER A 419 5.64 36.35 8.48
CA SER A 419 6.21 35.00 8.44
C SER A 419 6.09 34.35 7.06
N LEU A 420 4.98 34.57 6.36
CA LEU A 420 4.70 34.00 5.02
C LEU A 420 5.54 34.65 3.92
N THR A 421 5.74 35.97 3.96
CA THR A 421 6.64 36.66 3.02
C THR A 421 8.07 36.15 3.17
N LYS A 422 8.55 36.03 4.42
CA LYS A 422 9.87 35.45 4.67
C LYS A 422 10.00 34.01 4.17
N LEU A 423 8.98 33.17 4.37
CA LEU A 423 8.94 31.82 3.80
C LEU A 423 8.98 31.83 2.27
N GLN A 424 8.26 32.73 1.60
CA GLN A 424 8.26 32.86 0.14
C GLN A 424 9.66 33.21 -0.42
N GLU A 425 10.39 34.07 0.29
CA GLU A 425 11.73 34.54 -0.08
C GLU A 425 12.79 33.47 0.21
N ASP A 426 12.85 32.99 1.46
CA ASP A 426 13.90 32.11 1.97
C ASP A 426 13.74 30.63 1.60
N SER A 427 12.55 30.15 1.23
CA SER A 427 12.37 28.74 0.86
C SER A 427 12.95 28.42 -0.53
N ARG A 428 13.19 27.13 -0.79
CA ARG A 428 13.36 26.60 -2.15
C ARG A 428 12.05 26.01 -2.73
N TRP A 429 10.95 26.15 -1.99
CA TRP A 429 9.71 25.38 -2.19
C TRP A 429 8.48 26.20 -1.82
N SER A 430 7.35 25.93 -2.44
CA SER A 430 6.03 26.44 -2.09
C SER A 430 5.93 27.96 -2.22
N LYS A 431 6.76 28.57 -3.08
CA LYS A 431 6.79 30.03 -3.27
C LYS A 431 5.44 30.58 -3.75
N SER A 432 4.77 29.89 -4.66
CA SER A 432 3.41 30.26 -5.08
C SER A 432 2.37 30.08 -3.97
N PHE A 433 2.51 29.04 -3.14
CA PHE A 433 1.63 28.79 -2.00
C PHE A 433 1.82 29.81 -0.86
N TYR A 434 3.06 30.15 -0.51
CA TYR A 434 3.38 31.18 0.48
C TYR A 434 3.01 32.58 -0.02
N ALA A 435 3.24 32.90 -1.30
CA ALA A 435 2.76 34.13 -1.90
C ALA A 435 1.22 34.22 -1.84
N TYR A 436 0.50 33.15 -2.19
CA TYR A 436 -0.96 33.13 -2.06
C TYR A 436 -1.42 33.32 -0.61
N LEU A 437 -0.82 32.61 0.35
CA LEU A 437 -1.11 32.78 1.78
C LEU A 437 -0.83 34.21 2.26
N ALA A 438 0.28 34.82 1.85
CA ALA A 438 0.62 36.21 2.18
C ALA A 438 -0.36 37.21 1.55
N ALA A 439 -0.87 36.93 0.35
CA ALA A 439 -1.89 37.74 -0.31
C ALA A 439 -3.24 37.66 0.42
N VAL A 440 -3.78 36.47 0.68
CA VAL A 440 -5.06 36.35 1.41
C VAL A 440 -4.96 36.91 2.83
N SER A 441 -3.82 36.73 3.52
CA SER A 441 -3.58 37.36 4.83
C SER A 441 -3.59 38.89 4.74
N SER A 442 -2.96 39.47 3.71
CA SER A 442 -3.00 40.93 3.50
C SER A 442 -4.43 41.43 3.29
N GLY A 443 -5.22 40.71 2.48
CA GLY A 443 -6.61 41.05 2.20
C GLY A 443 -7.54 40.89 3.42
N SER A 444 -7.32 39.87 4.25
CA SER A 444 -8.02 39.68 5.53
C SER A 444 -7.75 40.77 6.56
N ASP A 445 -6.68 41.54 6.36
CA ASP A 445 -6.20 42.65 7.18
C ASP A 445 -6.46 44.03 6.53
N GLY A 446 -7.11 44.07 5.35
CA GLY A 446 -7.43 45.30 4.61
C GLY A 446 -6.29 45.93 3.79
N HIS A 447 -5.11 45.29 3.72
CA HIS A 447 -3.94 45.77 2.99
C HIS A 447 -4.00 45.41 1.49
N PHE A 448 -4.95 46.01 0.77
CA PHE A 448 -5.27 45.69 -0.64
C PHE A 448 -4.14 46.02 -1.64
N ASP A 449 -3.32 47.04 -1.35
CA ASP A 449 -2.12 47.40 -2.12
C ASP A 449 -1.12 46.23 -2.19
N ARG A 450 -0.97 45.50 -1.07
CA ARG A 450 -0.12 44.31 -0.97
C ARG A 450 -0.75 43.14 -1.73
N VAL A 451 -2.08 42.97 -1.69
CA VAL A 451 -2.77 41.94 -2.48
C VAL A 451 -2.48 42.10 -3.97
N ILE A 452 -2.61 43.32 -4.51
CA ILE A 452 -2.33 43.62 -5.93
C ILE A 452 -0.86 43.34 -6.27
N THR A 453 0.06 43.79 -5.41
CA THR A 453 1.50 43.60 -5.59
C THR A 453 1.90 42.13 -5.57
N ILE A 454 1.36 41.35 -4.62
CA ILE A 454 1.64 39.91 -4.50
C ILE A 454 0.97 39.13 -5.62
N ASN A 455 -0.25 39.49 -6.06
CA ASN A 455 -0.92 38.80 -7.16
C ASN A 455 -0.12 38.91 -8.47
N ARG A 456 0.48 40.08 -8.77
CA ARG A 456 1.39 40.24 -9.92
C ARG A 456 2.60 39.31 -9.82
N LYS A 457 3.24 39.21 -8.64
CA LYS A 457 4.33 38.24 -8.39
C LYS A 457 3.85 36.78 -8.52
N LEU A 458 2.65 36.49 -8.05
CA LEU A 458 2.05 35.15 -8.06
C LEU A 458 1.76 34.68 -9.49
N ILE A 459 1.23 35.54 -10.35
CA ILE A 459 1.00 35.24 -11.77
C ILE A 459 2.33 34.84 -12.45
N PHE A 460 3.42 35.58 -12.20
CA PHE A 460 4.75 35.24 -12.70
C PHE A 460 5.29 33.90 -12.14
N LEU A 461 5.09 33.63 -10.84
CA LEU A 461 5.43 32.33 -10.23
C LEU A 461 4.60 31.17 -10.80
N LEU A 462 3.42 31.43 -11.38
CA LEU A 462 2.55 30.46 -12.03
C LEU A 462 2.77 30.37 -13.56
N THR A 463 3.65 31.17 -14.14
CA THR A 463 4.10 31.03 -15.55
C THR A 463 5.41 30.23 -15.58
N GLY A 464 5.30 28.90 -15.60
CA GLY A 464 6.42 27.97 -15.64
C GLY A 464 6.03 26.57 -15.16
N THR A 465 7.04 25.75 -14.84
CA THR A 465 6.89 24.35 -14.35
C THR A 465 6.09 24.24 -13.04
N ALA A 466 5.88 25.35 -12.32
CA ALA A 466 5.04 25.38 -11.12
C ALA A 466 3.62 24.82 -11.33
N ARG A 467 3.06 24.94 -12.56
CA ARG A 467 1.74 24.38 -12.94
C ARG A 467 1.68 22.84 -12.96
N GLU A 468 2.81 22.15 -12.88
CA GLU A 468 2.87 20.68 -12.89
C GLU A 468 2.59 20.07 -11.49
N SER A 469 2.56 20.90 -10.45
CA SER A 469 2.19 20.51 -9.09
C SER A 469 0.70 20.69 -8.81
N GLN A 470 0.00 19.72 -8.17
CA GLN A 470 -1.41 19.95 -7.78
C GLN A 470 -1.56 21.09 -6.75
N ILE A 471 -0.53 21.48 -5.98
CA ILE A 471 -0.62 22.74 -5.22
C ILE A 471 -0.52 23.95 -6.15
N GLY A 472 0.30 23.89 -7.20
CA GLY A 472 0.34 24.89 -8.26
C GLY A 472 -0.96 24.95 -9.06
N ILE A 473 -1.65 23.81 -9.26
CA ILE A 473 -3.00 23.73 -9.86
C ILE A 473 -4.05 24.29 -8.89
N PHE A 474 -3.98 23.96 -7.60
CA PHE A 474 -4.83 24.52 -6.55
C PHE A 474 -4.68 26.05 -6.49
N ILE A 475 -3.44 26.54 -6.42
CA ILE A 475 -3.12 27.97 -6.42
C ILE A 475 -3.48 28.62 -7.76
N ALA A 476 -3.32 27.96 -8.91
CA ALA A 476 -3.81 28.46 -10.20
C ALA A 476 -5.35 28.53 -10.28
N ARG A 477 -6.07 27.68 -9.55
CA ARG A 477 -7.54 27.76 -9.38
C ARG A 477 -7.98 28.80 -8.33
N ARG A 478 -7.07 29.27 -7.47
CA ARG A 478 -7.35 30.26 -6.41
C ARG A 478 -6.83 31.67 -6.71
N ALA A 479 -5.78 31.82 -7.50
CA ALA A 479 -5.25 33.12 -7.91
C ALA A 479 -6.29 34.01 -8.63
N PRO A 480 -7.18 33.49 -9.50
CA PRO A 480 -8.29 34.27 -10.09
C PRO A 480 -9.35 34.71 -9.07
N LYS A 481 -9.29 34.27 -7.81
CA LYS A 481 -10.15 34.71 -6.71
C LYS A 481 -9.47 35.74 -5.80
N LEU A 482 -8.26 36.20 -6.13
CA LEU A 482 -7.59 37.27 -5.37
C LEU A 482 -8.01 38.68 -5.83
N ILE A 483 -8.36 38.82 -7.10
CA ILE A 483 -8.77 40.06 -7.77
C ILE A 483 -9.85 39.67 -8.77
N ASN A 484 -10.91 40.47 -8.87
CA ASN A 484 -11.99 40.23 -9.82
C ASN A 484 -11.46 40.30 -11.27
N PRO A 485 -11.59 39.22 -12.08
CA PRO A 485 -11.05 39.19 -13.44
C PRO A 485 -11.81 40.13 -14.41
N ASP A 486 -13.06 40.49 -14.11
CA ASP A 486 -13.91 41.25 -15.04
C ASP A 486 -13.66 42.76 -14.98
N ASN A 487 -13.30 43.29 -13.81
CA ASN A 487 -13.07 44.73 -13.59
C ASN A 487 -11.71 45.07 -12.94
N GLY A 488 -10.93 44.08 -12.49
CA GLY A 488 -9.61 44.29 -11.88
C GLY A 488 -9.64 44.76 -10.41
N GLU A 489 -10.80 44.81 -9.77
CA GLU A 489 -10.94 45.27 -8.38
C GLU A 489 -10.59 44.18 -7.35
N VAL A 490 -10.17 44.63 -6.17
CA VAL A 490 -9.97 43.77 -4.99
C VAL A 490 -11.31 43.45 -4.33
N TYR A 491 -11.37 42.32 -3.65
CA TYR A 491 -12.54 41.90 -2.87
C TYR A 491 -12.54 42.51 -1.46
N THR A 492 -13.61 42.27 -0.72
CA THR A 492 -13.78 42.76 0.66
C THR A 492 -12.97 41.96 1.67
N VAL A 493 -12.81 42.48 2.89
CA VAL A 493 -12.12 41.78 3.99
C VAL A 493 -12.73 40.40 4.30
N PRO A 494 -14.07 40.24 4.44
CA PRO A 494 -14.67 38.93 4.70
C PRO A 494 -14.40 37.89 3.61
N HIS A 495 -14.37 38.30 2.34
CA HIS A 495 -14.03 37.42 1.22
C HIS A 495 -12.65 36.77 1.40
N TYR A 496 -11.62 37.57 1.70
CA TYR A 496 -10.27 37.06 1.94
C TYR A 496 -10.20 36.20 3.21
N ARG A 497 -10.94 36.56 4.27
CA ARG A 497 -11.03 35.72 5.49
C ARG A 497 -11.62 34.35 5.19
N MET A 498 -12.67 34.24 4.36
CA MET A 498 -13.21 32.95 3.94
C MET A 498 -12.20 32.11 3.14
N LEU A 499 -11.30 32.71 2.36
CA LEU A 499 -10.19 32.00 1.71
C LEU A 499 -9.18 31.46 2.75
N VAL A 500 -8.88 32.20 3.82
CA VAL A 500 -8.06 31.70 4.93
C VAL A 500 -8.78 30.57 5.68
N TYR A 501 -10.08 30.69 5.92
CA TYR A 501 -10.88 29.66 6.59
C TYR A 501 -10.97 28.37 5.74
N GLU A 502 -11.07 28.48 4.41
CA GLU A 502 -10.94 27.34 3.47
C GLU A 502 -9.61 26.62 3.69
N LEU A 503 -8.50 27.35 3.76
CA LEU A 503 -7.17 26.77 3.99
C LEU A 503 -7.08 26.08 5.36
N LEU A 504 -7.58 26.71 6.43
CA LEU A 504 -7.63 26.11 7.77
C LEU A 504 -8.45 24.81 7.79
N TYR A 505 -9.55 24.77 7.04
CA TYR A 505 -10.38 23.58 6.89
C TYR A 505 -9.68 22.48 6.08
N LEU A 506 -9.23 22.78 4.86
CA LEU A 506 -8.62 21.81 3.93
C LEU A 506 -7.30 21.22 4.47
N TRP A 507 -6.51 21.99 5.22
CA TRP A 507 -5.29 21.50 5.90
C TRP A 507 -5.56 20.81 7.25
N ASN A 508 -6.82 20.74 7.71
CA ASN A 508 -7.18 20.20 9.02
C ASN A 508 -6.45 20.93 10.17
N ALA A 509 -6.38 22.26 10.07
CA ALA A 509 -5.89 23.16 11.11
C ALA A 509 -7.04 23.76 11.95
N MET A 510 -8.27 23.79 11.42
CA MET A 510 -9.46 24.25 12.14
C MET A 510 -9.71 23.57 13.51
N PRO A 511 -9.41 22.26 13.74
CA PRO A 511 -9.51 21.66 15.07
C PRO A 511 -8.57 22.28 16.13
N SER A 512 -7.46 22.92 15.70
CA SER A 512 -6.52 23.62 16.59
C SER A 512 -6.96 25.04 16.94
N CYS A 513 -8.07 25.54 16.37
CA CYS A 513 -8.60 26.86 16.70
C CYS A 513 -9.15 26.90 18.13
N SER A 514 -9.01 28.04 18.80
CA SER A 514 -9.72 28.31 20.05
C SER A 514 -11.23 28.42 19.80
N LYS A 515 -12.04 28.25 20.85
CA LYS A 515 -13.50 28.43 20.75
C LYS A 515 -13.85 29.88 20.34
N GLU A 516 -12.96 30.82 20.65
CA GLU A 516 -13.07 32.24 20.32
C GLU A 516 -12.84 32.44 18.81
N SER A 517 -11.75 31.90 18.24
CA SER A 517 -11.52 31.90 16.79
C SER A 517 -12.67 31.22 16.02
N LEU A 518 -13.17 30.08 16.51
CA LEU A 518 -14.30 29.36 15.87
C LEU A 518 -15.59 30.20 15.87
N ARG A 519 -15.88 30.95 16.94
CA ARG A 519 -17.03 31.88 16.98
C ARG A 519 -16.86 33.06 16.01
N VAL A 520 -15.64 33.57 15.79
CA VAL A 520 -15.35 34.58 14.77
C VAL A 520 -15.60 34.03 13.37
N ILE A 521 -15.15 32.79 13.08
CA ILE A 521 -15.41 32.12 11.79
C ILE A 521 -16.93 31.99 11.54
N VAL A 522 -17.71 31.54 12.53
CA VAL A 522 -19.17 31.48 12.43
C VAL A 522 -19.79 32.85 12.16
N PHE A 523 -19.36 33.89 12.88
CA PHE A 523 -19.85 35.25 12.70
C PHE A 523 -19.58 35.79 11.29
N ASP A 524 -18.34 35.68 10.80
CA ASP A 524 -17.94 36.18 9.49
C ASP A 524 -18.68 35.44 8.36
N CYS A 525 -18.79 34.10 8.43
CA CYS A 525 -19.50 33.28 7.45
C CYS A 525 -21.02 33.53 7.44
N ARG A 526 -21.62 33.78 8.61
CA ARG A 526 -23.07 34.04 8.72
C ARG A 526 -23.45 35.42 8.19
N ASN A 527 -22.67 36.45 8.51
CA ASN A 527 -23.02 37.84 8.20
C ASN A 527 -22.58 38.28 6.79
N SER A 528 -21.49 37.72 6.26
CA SER A 528 -20.86 38.17 5.00
C SER A 528 -21.08 37.17 3.86
N ARG A 529 -22.15 36.37 3.95
CA ARG A 529 -22.42 35.23 3.07
C ARG A 529 -22.58 35.59 1.58
N SER A 530 -23.00 36.81 1.27
CA SER A 530 -23.08 37.37 -0.09
C SER A 530 -21.72 37.66 -0.72
N GLU A 531 -20.66 37.72 0.07
CA GLU A 531 -19.29 38.07 -0.35
C GLU A 531 -18.40 36.82 -0.53
N GLU A 532 -18.96 35.62 -0.41
CA GLU A 532 -18.19 34.37 -0.42
C GLU A 532 -17.46 34.13 -1.76
N PRO A 533 -16.19 33.66 -1.74
CA PRO A 533 -15.40 33.44 -2.97
C PRO A 533 -15.88 32.27 -3.83
N MET A 534 -16.77 31.44 -3.29
CA MET A 534 -17.28 30.21 -3.87
C MET A 534 -18.65 29.90 -3.24
N THR A 535 -19.68 29.66 -4.07
CA THR A 535 -21.04 29.37 -3.61
C THR A 535 -21.07 28.25 -2.56
N GLY A 536 -21.66 28.51 -1.40
CA GLY A 536 -21.79 27.54 -0.31
C GLY A 536 -20.51 27.27 0.50
N LEU A 537 -19.40 27.99 0.24
CA LEU A 537 -18.22 27.90 1.09
C LEU A 537 -18.51 28.39 2.51
N ALA A 538 -19.25 29.51 2.63
CA ALA A 538 -19.64 30.03 3.94
C ALA A 538 -20.44 29.00 4.74
N ASP A 539 -21.36 28.27 4.09
CA ASP A 539 -22.13 27.18 4.70
C ASP A 539 -21.25 26.01 5.17
N LEU A 540 -20.28 25.58 4.35
CA LEU A 540 -19.36 24.50 4.72
C LEU A 540 -18.49 24.88 5.93
N LEU A 541 -17.95 26.10 5.94
CA LEU A 541 -17.07 26.59 7.01
C LEU A 541 -17.82 26.87 8.31
N GLU A 542 -19.02 27.47 8.22
CA GLU A 542 -19.91 27.69 9.36
C GLU A 542 -20.30 26.35 9.99
N GLY A 543 -20.66 25.35 9.18
CA GLY A 543 -20.98 24.00 9.66
C GLY A 543 -19.80 23.31 10.34
N ALA A 544 -18.61 23.39 9.76
CA ALA A 544 -17.39 22.85 10.36
C ALA A 544 -17.05 23.51 11.70
N ALA A 545 -17.18 24.83 11.80
CA ALA A 545 -16.94 25.56 13.03
C ALA A 545 -17.96 25.20 14.13
N TYR A 546 -19.25 25.07 13.81
CA TYR A 546 -20.26 24.57 14.76
C TYR A 546 -19.96 23.15 15.25
N ALA A 547 -19.52 22.25 14.36
CA ALA A 547 -19.14 20.88 14.75
C ALA A 547 -18.00 20.86 15.79
N PHE A 548 -16.96 21.70 15.61
CA PHE A 548 -15.87 21.83 16.59
C PHE A 548 -16.27 22.58 17.88
N LEU A 549 -17.31 23.42 17.83
CA LEU A 549 -17.93 24.03 19.02
C LEU A 549 -18.86 23.05 19.78
N GLY A 550 -19.22 21.92 19.17
CA GLY A 550 -20.09 20.88 19.73
C GLY A 550 -21.58 21.01 19.35
N ASP A 551 -21.96 21.96 18.50
CA ASP A 551 -23.34 22.15 18.02
C ASP A 551 -23.58 21.33 16.74
N GLN A 552 -23.94 20.06 16.92
CA GLN A 552 -24.20 19.14 15.81
C GLN A 552 -25.48 19.49 15.02
N ASP A 553 -26.50 20.06 15.68
CA ASP A 553 -27.73 20.45 14.98
C ASP A 553 -27.49 21.66 14.07
N ALA A 554 -26.67 22.62 14.49
CA ALA A 554 -26.23 23.72 13.62
C ALA A 554 -25.32 23.23 12.50
N SER A 555 -24.37 22.32 12.77
CA SER A 555 -23.48 21.78 11.74
C SER A 555 -24.28 21.11 10.60
N VAL A 556 -25.23 20.23 10.95
CA VAL A 556 -26.10 19.53 10.00
C VAL A 556 -26.97 20.49 9.19
N ARG A 557 -27.53 21.54 9.82
CA ARG A 557 -28.29 22.58 9.10
C ARG A 557 -27.41 23.30 8.07
N CYS A 558 -26.20 23.71 8.44
CA CYS A 558 -25.27 24.39 7.55
C CYS A 558 -24.84 23.50 6.37
N TYR A 559 -24.50 22.22 6.59
CA TYR A 559 -24.16 21.32 5.48
C TYR A 559 -25.36 21.05 4.54
N ARG A 560 -26.57 20.91 5.07
CA ARG A 560 -27.79 20.79 4.24
C ARG A 560 -28.03 22.06 3.42
N ASN A 561 -27.82 23.26 3.98
CA ASN A 561 -27.90 24.52 3.26
C ASN A 561 -26.84 24.63 2.15
N CYS A 562 -25.59 24.24 2.43
CA CYS A 562 -24.53 24.15 1.41
C CYS A 562 -24.99 23.30 0.21
N LEU A 563 -25.55 22.12 0.48
CA LEU A 563 -25.98 21.16 -0.54
C LEU A 563 -27.29 21.54 -1.23
N ALA A 564 -28.13 22.40 -0.63
CA ALA A 564 -29.31 22.97 -1.29
C ALA A 564 -28.94 24.08 -2.29
N ARG A 565 -27.85 24.82 -2.01
CA ARG A 565 -27.34 25.90 -2.87
C ARG A 565 -26.45 25.41 -4.02
N ARG A 566 -26.08 24.13 -4.03
CA ARG A 566 -25.11 23.53 -4.97
C ARG A 566 -25.70 22.32 -5.68
N THR A 567 -25.39 22.16 -6.96
CA THR A 567 -25.93 21.05 -7.78
C THR A 567 -24.85 20.47 -8.69
N PRO A 568 -24.68 19.14 -8.80
CA PRO A 568 -23.57 18.51 -9.54
C PRO A 568 -23.36 19.00 -10.98
N SER A 569 -24.42 19.34 -11.70
CA SER A 569 -24.36 19.85 -13.07
C SER A 569 -23.89 21.31 -13.20
N LYS A 570 -23.97 22.09 -12.11
CA LYS A 570 -23.46 23.47 -12.00
C LYS A 570 -22.14 23.56 -11.24
N ASP A 571 -21.78 22.51 -10.49
CA ASP A 571 -20.61 22.43 -9.62
C ASP A 571 -19.30 22.10 -10.35
N VAL A 572 -19.20 22.24 -11.68
CA VAL A 572 -18.02 21.81 -12.45
C VAL A 572 -16.71 22.41 -11.89
N ILE A 573 -16.78 23.63 -11.35
CA ILE A 573 -15.70 24.32 -10.65
C ILE A 573 -15.98 24.28 -9.13
N ASP A 574 -14.94 24.08 -8.32
CA ASP A 574 -14.98 24.05 -6.85
C ASP A 574 -15.86 22.90 -6.27
N GLN A 575 -15.89 21.75 -6.96
CA GLN A 575 -16.55 20.49 -6.55
C GLN A 575 -16.20 20.01 -5.12
N HIS A 576 -15.04 20.40 -4.59
CA HIS A 576 -14.60 19.99 -3.26
C HIS A 576 -15.59 20.45 -2.20
N ILE A 577 -16.22 21.63 -2.35
CA ILE A 577 -17.20 22.13 -1.37
C ILE A 577 -18.37 21.15 -1.20
N SER A 578 -18.99 20.72 -2.31
CA SER A 578 -20.09 19.76 -2.28
C SER A 578 -19.65 18.37 -1.80
N ALA A 579 -18.44 17.92 -2.17
CA ALA A 579 -17.92 16.62 -1.75
C ALA A 579 -17.60 16.58 -0.24
N PHE A 580 -16.94 17.61 0.28
CA PHE A 580 -16.64 17.74 1.71
C PHE A 580 -17.91 17.96 2.54
N ALA A 581 -18.86 18.79 2.08
CA ALA A 581 -20.15 18.97 2.77
C ALA A 581 -20.94 17.66 2.91
N LEU A 582 -20.95 16.80 1.87
CA LEU A 582 -21.54 15.45 1.98
C LEU A 582 -20.82 14.56 2.98
N TYR A 583 -19.49 14.63 3.05
CA TYR A 583 -18.72 13.83 4.00
C TYR A 583 -18.92 14.30 5.45
N GLU A 584 -18.88 15.60 5.73
CA GLU A 584 -19.06 16.11 7.09
C GLU A 584 -20.52 15.95 7.55
N LEU A 585 -21.51 16.16 6.66
CA LEU A 585 -22.92 15.79 6.91
C LEU A 585 -23.05 14.29 7.21
N GLY A 586 -22.43 13.44 6.39
CA GLY A 586 -22.47 11.99 6.58
C GLY A 586 -21.85 11.55 7.91
N SER A 587 -20.78 12.22 8.35
CA SER A 587 -20.13 11.97 9.64
C SER A 587 -21.00 12.45 10.81
N ALA A 588 -21.49 13.68 10.77
CA ALA A 588 -22.38 14.24 11.82
C ALA A 588 -23.66 13.39 12.00
N LEU A 589 -24.28 12.95 10.90
CA LEU A 589 -25.43 12.05 10.95
C LEU A 589 -25.10 10.70 11.60
N CYS A 590 -23.92 10.13 11.32
CA CYS A 590 -23.47 8.90 11.97
C CYS A 590 -23.22 9.09 13.48
N ASP A 591 -22.65 10.22 13.89
CA ASP A 591 -22.45 10.56 15.30
C ASP A 591 -23.80 10.75 16.03
N MET A 592 -24.80 11.30 15.33
CA MET A 592 -26.22 11.36 15.76
C MET A 592 -26.96 10.01 15.62
N LYS A 593 -26.27 8.91 15.32
CA LYS A 593 -26.80 7.54 15.13
C LYS A 593 -27.75 7.35 13.93
N ASN A 594 -27.87 8.33 13.04
CA ASN A 594 -28.57 8.22 11.75
C ASN A 594 -27.63 7.64 10.68
N TYR A 595 -27.33 6.35 10.82
CA TYR A 595 -26.34 5.65 10.01
C TYR A 595 -26.76 5.47 8.54
N GLU A 596 -28.06 5.39 8.24
CA GLU A 596 -28.55 5.18 6.86
C GLU A 596 -28.37 6.43 6.00
N GLU A 597 -28.85 7.58 6.48
CA GLU A 597 -28.65 8.87 5.79
C GLU A 597 -27.15 9.21 5.70
N GLY A 598 -26.38 8.89 6.75
CA GLY A 598 -24.92 9.02 6.75
C GLY A 598 -24.22 8.19 5.66
N ARG A 599 -24.56 6.90 5.54
CA ARG A 599 -24.07 6.02 4.47
C ARG A 599 -24.46 6.53 3.08
N PHE A 600 -25.69 7.02 2.91
CA PHE A 600 -26.14 7.60 1.64
C PHE A 600 -25.28 8.80 1.25
N CYS A 601 -24.99 9.71 2.19
CA CYS A 601 -24.12 10.87 1.95
C CYS A 601 -22.70 10.45 1.53
N PHE A 602 -22.12 9.46 2.20
CA PHE A 602 -20.81 8.89 1.84
C PHE A 602 -20.77 8.27 0.43
N HIS A 603 -21.79 7.48 0.06
CA HIS A 603 -21.88 6.91 -1.28
C HIS A 603 -22.09 8.00 -2.35
N LYS A 604 -22.90 9.02 -2.05
CA LYS A 604 -23.13 10.17 -2.93
C LYS A 604 -21.83 10.96 -3.20
N ALA A 605 -21.01 11.18 -2.16
CA ALA A 605 -19.71 11.84 -2.30
C ALA A 605 -18.76 11.08 -3.24
N LEU A 606 -18.65 9.75 -3.09
CA LEU A 606 -17.77 8.89 -3.91
C LEU A 606 -18.25 8.69 -5.37
N THR A 607 -19.55 8.84 -5.62
CA THR A 607 -20.13 8.56 -6.95
C THR A 607 -20.26 9.82 -7.80
N MET A 608 -20.66 10.96 -7.21
CA MET A 608 -21.00 12.17 -7.94
C MET A 608 -19.82 13.13 -8.19
N TYR A 609 -18.76 13.10 -7.36
CA TYR A 609 -17.63 14.05 -7.43
C TYR A 609 -16.29 13.31 -7.60
N LYS A 610 -15.41 13.81 -8.49
CA LYS A 610 -14.10 13.22 -8.78
C LYS A 610 -13.09 14.27 -9.26
N ASN A 611 -11.80 14.04 -9.01
CA ASN A 611 -10.68 14.89 -9.46
C ASN A 611 -10.70 16.34 -8.91
N TYR A 612 -11.37 16.54 -7.78
CA TYR A 612 -11.40 17.81 -7.05
C TYR A 612 -10.21 17.93 -6.06
N ASP A 613 -10.01 19.12 -5.50
CA ASP A 613 -8.95 19.35 -4.53
C ASP A 613 -9.09 18.43 -3.31
N PHE A 614 -8.03 17.68 -3.00
CA PHE A 614 -7.96 16.69 -1.90
C PHE A 614 -8.87 15.45 -2.04
N ASP A 615 -9.38 15.13 -3.23
CA ASP A 615 -10.20 13.92 -3.50
C ASP A 615 -9.61 12.63 -2.90
N GLY A 616 -8.31 12.37 -3.13
CA GLY A 616 -7.63 11.21 -2.57
C GLY A 616 -7.65 11.14 -1.03
N ARG A 617 -7.60 12.29 -0.33
CA ARG A 617 -7.69 12.37 1.13
C ARG A 617 -9.12 12.13 1.60
N LEU A 618 -10.10 12.79 0.96
CA LEU A 618 -11.50 12.66 1.33
C LEU A 618 -12.02 11.24 1.08
N SER A 619 -11.65 10.64 -0.06
CA SER A 619 -11.89 9.23 -0.36
C SER A 619 -11.41 8.30 0.76
N VAL A 620 -10.21 8.49 1.33
CA VAL A 620 -9.71 7.68 2.45
C VAL A 620 -10.55 7.89 3.72
N ARG A 621 -10.91 9.14 4.06
CA ARG A 621 -11.80 9.45 5.20
C ARG A 621 -13.16 8.75 5.05
N ILE A 622 -13.77 8.81 3.86
CA ILE A 622 -15.07 8.17 3.57
C ILE A 622 -14.99 6.64 3.75
N HIS A 623 -13.98 5.97 3.19
CA HIS A 623 -13.83 4.52 3.34
C HIS A 623 -13.59 4.10 4.80
N SER A 624 -12.87 4.91 5.58
CA SER A 624 -12.68 4.70 7.02
C SER A 624 -14.01 4.83 7.79
N ALA A 625 -14.80 5.88 7.50
CA ALA A 625 -16.11 6.10 8.10
C ALA A 625 -17.09 4.96 7.78
N LEU A 626 -17.22 4.57 6.50
CA LEU A 626 -18.06 3.45 6.08
C LEU A 626 -17.69 2.14 6.80
N LYS A 627 -16.40 1.85 6.99
CA LYS A 627 -15.95 0.67 7.75
C LYS A 627 -16.39 0.72 9.23
N LYS A 628 -16.32 1.89 9.87
CA LYS A 628 -16.79 2.06 11.26
C LYS A 628 -18.29 1.80 11.36
N VAL A 629 -19.09 2.41 10.47
CA VAL A 629 -20.56 2.25 10.47
C VAL A 629 -20.96 0.78 10.27
N LEU A 630 -20.34 0.05 9.33
CA LEU A 630 -20.61 -1.38 9.12
C LEU A 630 -20.28 -2.24 10.36
N THR A 631 -19.25 -1.86 11.12
CA THR A 631 -18.87 -2.54 12.37
C THR A 631 -19.89 -2.29 13.48
N ILE A 632 -20.41 -1.06 13.57
CA ILE A 632 -21.42 -0.65 14.56
C ILE A 632 -22.78 -1.31 14.26
N ASP A 633 -23.22 -1.33 13.00
CA ASP A 633 -24.47 -1.99 12.57
C ASP A 633 -24.44 -3.50 12.87
N PHE A 634 -23.32 -4.17 12.61
CA PHE A 634 -23.12 -5.57 13.01
C PHE A 634 -23.22 -5.78 14.53
N THR A 635 -22.64 -4.85 15.32
CA THR A 635 -22.65 -4.93 16.78
C THR A 635 -24.05 -4.64 17.37
N LEU A 636 -24.78 -3.68 16.81
CA LEU A 636 -26.15 -3.34 17.23
C LEU A 636 -27.14 -4.44 16.89
N LYS A 637 -27.02 -5.09 15.73
CA LYS A 637 -27.83 -6.28 15.36
C LYS A 637 -27.61 -7.46 16.30
N ILE A 638 -26.41 -7.62 16.85
CA ILE A 638 -26.11 -8.60 17.90
C ILE A 638 -26.74 -8.21 19.24
N TYR A 639 -26.78 -6.91 19.57
CA TYR A 639 -27.29 -6.41 20.86
C TYR A 639 -28.82 -6.30 20.94
N GLN A 640 -29.50 -6.01 19.81
CA GLN A 640 -30.96 -5.92 19.75
C GLN A 640 -31.63 -7.30 19.64
N ASN A 641 -30.99 -8.26 18.98
CA ASN A 641 -31.46 -9.64 18.91
C ASN A 641 -31.00 -10.42 20.14
N GLY A 642 -31.62 -10.13 21.29
CA GLY A 642 -31.39 -10.81 22.57
C GLY A 642 -31.80 -12.29 22.54
N CYS A 643 -31.04 -13.12 21.82
CA CYS A 643 -31.26 -14.55 21.65
C CYS A 643 -29.98 -15.32 21.97
N SER A 644 -29.98 -15.99 23.11
CA SER A 644 -29.29 -17.27 23.20
C SER A 644 -29.96 -18.25 22.24
N PHE A 645 -29.24 -18.81 21.26
CA PHE A 645 -29.19 -20.25 20.97
C PHE A 645 -28.17 -20.61 19.87
N GLU A 646 -28.06 -21.92 19.64
CA GLU A 646 -27.07 -22.70 18.89
C GLU A 646 -26.74 -22.31 17.43
N PRO A 647 -25.59 -22.76 16.90
CA PRO A 647 -25.16 -22.44 15.54
C PRO A 647 -25.90 -23.26 14.47
N GLY A 648 -26.97 -22.71 13.90
CA GLY A 648 -27.66 -23.30 12.75
C GLY A 648 -28.58 -22.33 11.99
N ASN A 649 -28.37 -22.23 10.66
CA ASN A 649 -29.30 -21.71 9.65
C ASN A 649 -29.98 -20.33 9.89
N CYS A 650 -29.49 -19.26 9.25
CA CYS A 650 -30.01 -18.85 7.93
C CYS A 650 -29.45 -17.52 7.37
N VAL A 651 -29.13 -17.56 6.08
CA VAL A 651 -29.24 -16.53 5.02
C VAL A 651 -29.57 -15.08 5.41
N VAL A 652 -28.64 -14.16 5.12
CA VAL A 652 -28.96 -12.83 4.56
C VAL A 652 -27.97 -12.53 3.41
N GLN A 653 -28.49 -11.94 2.33
CA GLN A 653 -27.74 -11.55 1.13
C GLN A 653 -26.85 -10.33 1.41
N ASP A 654 -25.74 -10.18 0.69
CA ASP A 654 -25.16 -8.85 0.44
C ASP A 654 -24.75 -8.68 -1.02
N HIS A 655 -25.11 -7.52 -1.58
CA HIS A 655 -25.00 -7.20 -2.99
C HIS A 655 -23.72 -6.44 -3.30
N SER A 656 -23.00 -6.94 -4.30
CA SER A 656 -22.16 -6.14 -5.20
C SER A 656 -20.98 -5.34 -4.61
N CYS A 657 -19.76 -5.72 -5.00
CA CYS A 657 -18.70 -4.72 -5.18
C CYS A 657 -17.92 -4.98 -6.48
N LYS A 658 -18.24 -4.19 -7.50
CA LYS A 658 -17.61 -4.20 -8.83
C LYS A 658 -16.12 -3.86 -8.71
N LYS A 659 -15.22 -4.80 -9.07
CA LYS A 659 -13.77 -4.56 -9.09
C LYS A 659 -13.33 -3.83 -10.37
N GLY A 660 -13.24 -2.51 -10.30
CA GLY A 660 -12.62 -1.68 -11.35
C GLY A 660 -11.08 -1.68 -11.30
N SER A 661 -10.48 -2.08 -12.44
CA SER A 661 -9.09 -1.95 -12.94
C SER A 661 -7.92 -1.91 -11.94
N TRP A 662 -7.02 -2.89 -12.09
CA TRP A 662 -5.85 -3.15 -11.26
C TRP A 662 -4.71 -2.12 -11.40
N PHE A 663 -4.55 -1.50 -12.57
CA PHE A 663 -3.31 -0.79 -12.93
C PHE A 663 -3.26 0.69 -12.48
N CYS A 664 -4.40 1.33 -12.19
CA CYS A 664 -4.44 2.74 -11.77
C CYS A 664 -4.30 2.95 -10.24
N LYS A 665 -4.26 1.87 -9.45
CA LYS A 665 -4.30 1.94 -7.98
C LYS A 665 -2.98 1.58 -7.29
N PHE A 666 -1.96 1.13 -8.04
CA PHE A 666 -0.84 0.36 -7.50
C PHE A 666 0.35 1.20 -7.00
N LEU A 667 0.85 2.17 -7.78
CA LEU A 667 2.08 2.91 -7.43
C LEU A 667 1.85 4.22 -6.67
N LYS A 668 0.73 4.95 -6.89
CA LYS A 668 0.50 6.24 -6.22
C LYS A 668 0.49 6.16 -4.68
N PRO A 669 -0.17 5.18 -4.02
CA PRO A 669 -0.23 5.16 -2.55
C PRO A 669 1.00 4.54 -1.90
N LEU A 670 1.59 3.50 -2.50
CA LEU A 670 2.78 2.84 -1.94
C LEU A 670 3.94 3.84 -1.82
N PHE A 671 4.14 4.60 -2.89
CA PHE A 671 5.24 5.54 -3.02
C PHE A 671 5.03 6.83 -2.22
N SER A 672 3.80 7.37 -2.25
CA SER A 672 3.40 8.48 -1.37
C SER A 672 3.65 8.16 0.10
N PHE A 673 3.40 6.91 0.51
CA PHE A 673 3.53 6.53 1.90
C PHE A 673 5.00 6.29 2.33
N VAL A 674 5.85 5.57 1.59
CA VAL A 674 7.30 5.42 1.89
C VAL A 674 7.96 6.79 2.05
N VAL A 675 7.64 7.69 1.13
CA VAL A 675 8.22 9.02 1.09
C VAL A 675 7.60 9.93 2.16
N SER A 676 6.34 9.73 2.56
CA SER A 676 5.74 10.44 3.73
C SER A 676 6.50 10.19 5.04
N VAL A 677 7.12 9.04 5.23
CA VAL A 677 7.82 8.72 6.49
C VAL A 677 9.25 9.29 6.53
N ALA A 678 9.84 9.58 5.37
CA ALA A 678 11.10 10.33 5.27
C ALA A 678 10.90 11.86 5.24
N LEU A 679 9.87 12.38 4.53
CA LEU A 679 9.68 13.83 4.34
C LEU A 679 8.79 14.52 5.38
N VAL A 680 8.22 13.83 6.37
CA VAL A 680 7.46 14.53 7.43
C VAL A 680 8.39 15.13 8.51
N LEU A 681 9.72 15.00 8.32
CA LEU A 681 10.72 15.96 8.84
C LEU A 681 10.80 17.27 8.03
N SER A 682 9.96 17.42 7.00
CA SER A 682 9.90 18.57 6.07
C SER A 682 8.45 18.82 5.63
N ILE A 683 7.53 18.97 6.60
CA ILE A 683 6.06 19.03 6.39
C ILE A 683 5.63 20.07 5.34
N SER A 684 6.35 21.18 5.23
CA SER A 684 6.12 22.18 4.18
C SER A 684 6.42 21.71 2.75
N HIS A 685 7.40 20.83 2.56
CA HIS A 685 7.86 20.39 1.24
C HIS A 685 6.91 19.32 0.65
N VAL A 686 6.20 18.57 1.50
CA VAL A 686 5.33 17.44 1.09
C VAL A 686 3.97 17.89 0.53
N CYS A 687 3.35 18.91 1.15
CA CYS A 687 2.11 19.49 0.64
C CYS A 687 2.25 19.99 -0.82
N GLU A 688 3.49 20.31 -1.22
CA GLU A 688 3.85 20.64 -2.59
C GLU A 688 4.08 19.42 -3.48
N LYS A 689 5.04 18.56 -3.09
CA LYS A 689 5.63 17.55 -3.99
C LYS A 689 4.84 16.25 -4.14
N TYR A 690 3.82 16.01 -3.30
CA TYR A 690 2.89 14.87 -3.46
C TYR A 690 1.56 15.21 -4.11
N SER A 691 1.43 16.49 -4.45
CA SER A 691 0.42 17.01 -5.34
C SER A 691 0.83 16.84 -6.82
N SER A 692 2.12 16.99 -7.16
CA SER A 692 2.62 16.94 -8.54
C SER A 692 2.62 15.54 -9.18
N ASN A 693 1.67 15.23 -10.07
CA ASN A 693 1.85 14.13 -11.01
C ASN A 693 0.97 14.16 -12.27
N ASN A 694 1.28 15.08 -13.20
CA ASN A 694 0.96 14.89 -14.63
C ASN A 694 2.01 14.01 -15.33
N SER A 695 3.26 14.02 -14.84
CA SER A 695 4.33 13.21 -15.42
C SER A 695 3.95 11.73 -15.46
N PHE A 696 3.20 11.17 -14.49
CA PHE A 696 2.66 9.79 -14.51
C PHE A 696 1.89 9.39 -15.78
N ARG A 697 1.51 10.30 -16.69
CA ARG A 697 0.92 9.90 -17.98
C ARG A 697 1.99 9.60 -19.04
N GLU A 698 3.02 10.41 -19.11
CA GLU A 698 4.21 10.23 -19.96
C GLU A 698 5.12 9.15 -19.36
N ILE A 699 5.47 9.28 -18.09
CA ILE A 699 6.11 8.25 -17.25
C ILE A 699 5.42 6.89 -17.35
N LYS A 700 4.07 6.80 -17.45
CA LYS A 700 3.41 5.49 -17.64
C LYS A 700 3.60 4.95 -19.05
N ALA A 701 3.65 5.80 -20.07
CA ALA A 701 4.01 5.41 -21.43
C ALA A 701 5.48 4.96 -21.47
N ASP A 702 6.40 5.77 -20.93
CA ASP A 702 7.84 5.53 -20.92
C ASP A 702 8.25 4.35 -20.04
N LEU A 703 7.63 4.12 -18.87
CA LEU A 703 7.83 2.87 -18.13
C LEU A 703 7.17 1.68 -18.81
N SER A 704 6.10 1.84 -19.58
CA SER A 704 5.55 0.72 -20.35
C SER A 704 6.49 0.34 -21.50
N SER A 705 7.08 1.34 -22.15
CA SER A 705 8.14 1.18 -23.15
C SER A 705 9.40 0.59 -22.52
N LEU A 706 9.93 1.17 -21.44
CA LEU A 706 11.13 0.72 -20.75
C LEU A 706 10.95 -0.64 -20.06
N ARG A 707 9.75 -0.97 -19.54
CA ARG A 707 9.43 -2.30 -19.00
C ARG A 707 9.28 -3.33 -20.11
N ASN A 708 8.72 -2.97 -21.26
CA ASN A 708 8.73 -3.85 -22.41
C ASN A 708 10.18 -4.07 -22.88
N ASN A 709 10.99 -3.01 -23.01
CA ASN A 709 12.39 -3.11 -23.42
C ASN A 709 13.27 -3.85 -22.38
N LEU A 710 13.03 -3.71 -21.08
CA LEU A 710 13.72 -4.47 -20.03
C LEU A 710 13.20 -5.89 -19.89
N ASN A 711 11.94 -6.17 -20.19
CA ASN A 711 11.43 -7.53 -20.28
C ASN A 711 11.99 -8.22 -21.53
N ILE A 712 12.00 -7.54 -22.69
CA ILE A 712 12.66 -8.01 -23.91
C ILE A 712 14.14 -8.24 -23.64
N LEU A 713 14.87 -7.28 -23.05
CA LEU A 713 16.29 -7.47 -22.71
C LEU A 713 16.51 -8.55 -21.64
N SER A 714 15.59 -8.73 -20.68
CA SER A 714 15.67 -9.79 -19.67
C SER A 714 15.36 -11.16 -20.26
N ASP A 715 14.40 -11.25 -21.19
CA ASP A 715 14.06 -12.46 -21.92
C ASP A 715 15.16 -12.76 -22.95
N ASP A 716 15.78 -11.76 -23.58
CA ASP A 716 16.95 -11.91 -24.47
C ASP A 716 18.20 -12.32 -23.70
N VAL A 717 18.46 -11.76 -22.51
CA VAL A 717 19.57 -12.19 -21.63
C VAL A 717 19.31 -13.58 -21.07
N LYS A 718 18.06 -13.91 -20.72
CA LYS A 718 17.66 -15.26 -20.30
C LYS A 718 17.76 -16.25 -21.45
N ASN A 719 17.30 -15.90 -22.65
CA ASN A 719 17.45 -16.66 -23.88
C ASN A 719 18.93 -16.80 -24.27
N LEU A 720 19.78 -15.79 -24.04
CA LEU A 720 21.24 -15.87 -24.23
C LEU A 720 21.92 -16.75 -23.18
N MET A 721 21.42 -16.78 -21.94
CA MET A 721 21.91 -17.67 -20.89
C MET A 721 21.48 -19.13 -21.15
N GLU A 722 20.21 -19.36 -21.46
CA GLU A 722 19.66 -20.67 -21.82
C GLU A 722 20.24 -21.15 -23.16
N ALA A 723 20.44 -20.27 -24.15
CA ALA A 723 21.17 -20.59 -25.38
C ALA A 723 22.65 -20.84 -25.12
N LYS A 724 23.30 -20.16 -24.16
CA LYS A 724 24.68 -20.44 -23.76
C LYS A 724 24.80 -21.82 -23.10
N GLU A 725 23.85 -22.22 -22.25
CA GLU A 725 23.82 -23.57 -21.66
C GLU A 725 23.49 -24.63 -22.72
N LEU A 726 22.55 -24.37 -23.63
CA LEU A 726 22.20 -25.24 -24.75
C LEU A 726 23.35 -25.35 -25.78
N HIS A 727 24.09 -24.27 -26.03
CA HIS A 727 25.33 -24.32 -26.82
C HIS A 727 26.40 -25.10 -26.09
N ASN A 728 26.63 -24.90 -24.79
CA ASN A 728 27.69 -25.63 -24.07
C ASN A 728 27.40 -27.15 -23.99
N SER A 729 26.11 -27.52 -24.01
CA SER A 729 25.65 -28.90 -24.23
C SER A 729 25.94 -29.38 -25.66
N LYS A 730 25.48 -28.66 -26.69
CA LYS A 730 25.67 -29.05 -28.10
C LYS A 730 27.12 -29.03 -28.57
N TRP A 731 27.96 -28.12 -28.07
CA TRP A 731 29.38 -28.03 -28.43
C TRP A 731 30.20 -29.23 -27.93
N LYS A 732 29.83 -29.84 -26.79
CA LYS A 732 30.43 -31.12 -26.36
C LYS A 732 30.10 -32.26 -27.32
N ASP A 733 28.86 -32.27 -27.83
CA ASP A 733 28.37 -33.30 -28.75
C ASP A 733 28.93 -33.11 -30.18
N VAL A 734 29.11 -31.87 -30.61
CA VAL A 734 29.78 -31.49 -31.87
C VAL A 734 31.29 -31.76 -31.81
N ALA A 735 31.98 -31.41 -30.72
CA ALA A 735 33.42 -31.66 -30.55
C ALA A 735 33.78 -33.16 -30.60
N CYS A 736 32.85 -34.04 -30.20
CA CYS A 736 32.99 -35.50 -30.33
C CYS A 736 32.83 -36.00 -31.80
N LYS A 737 32.07 -35.26 -32.63
CA LYS A 737 31.68 -35.67 -34.00
C LYS A 737 32.55 -35.04 -35.09
N VAL A 738 33.11 -33.85 -34.86
CA VAL A 738 33.98 -33.13 -35.82
C VAL A 738 35.17 -33.97 -36.33
N PRO A 739 35.91 -34.74 -35.50
CA PRO A 739 37.02 -35.55 -36.01
C PRO A 739 36.59 -36.58 -37.06
N LYS A 740 35.46 -37.27 -36.82
CA LYS A 740 34.92 -38.29 -37.73
C LYS A 740 34.40 -37.72 -39.05
N ILE A 741 33.85 -36.50 -39.00
CA ILE A 741 33.39 -35.79 -40.19
C ILE A 741 34.59 -35.29 -41.02
N THR A 742 35.66 -34.83 -40.35
CA THR A 742 36.91 -34.40 -41.02
C THR A 742 37.58 -35.56 -41.76
N GLU A 743 37.61 -36.74 -41.15
CA GLU A 743 38.11 -37.98 -41.75
C GLU A 743 37.29 -38.41 -42.98
N ALA A 744 35.95 -38.41 -42.87
CA ALA A 744 35.06 -38.73 -43.99
C ALA A 744 35.16 -37.73 -45.17
N ILE A 745 35.30 -36.43 -44.88
CA ILE A 745 35.48 -35.38 -45.91
C ILE A 745 36.86 -35.51 -46.59
N SER A 746 37.90 -35.95 -45.87
CA SER A 746 39.20 -36.23 -46.48
C SER A 746 39.09 -37.35 -47.52
N ASN A 747 38.43 -38.45 -47.19
CA ASN A 747 38.28 -39.61 -48.06
C ASN A 747 37.42 -39.29 -49.30
N LEU A 748 36.28 -38.61 -49.13
CA LEU A 748 35.44 -38.15 -50.23
C LEU A 748 36.16 -37.16 -51.15
N ARG A 749 37.07 -36.34 -50.62
CA ARG A 749 37.84 -35.38 -51.43
C ARG A 749 38.87 -36.07 -52.32
N THR A 750 39.48 -37.18 -51.87
CA THR A 750 40.31 -38.03 -52.73
C THR A 750 39.50 -38.65 -53.87
N GLU A 751 38.35 -39.26 -53.58
CA GLU A 751 37.48 -39.88 -54.62
C GLU A 751 36.97 -38.84 -55.63
N LEU A 752 36.60 -37.64 -55.18
CA LEU A 752 36.09 -36.58 -56.07
C LEU A 752 37.17 -35.93 -56.94
N THR A 753 38.46 -36.10 -56.61
CA THR A 753 39.58 -35.53 -57.39
C THR A 753 39.96 -36.43 -58.58
N GLU A 754 39.66 -37.72 -58.53
CA GLU A 754 39.91 -38.66 -59.63
C GLU A 754 38.72 -38.80 -60.61
N GLY A 755 37.54 -38.30 -60.25
CA GLY A 755 36.28 -38.59 -60.95
C GLY A 755 35.78 -37.59 -62.00
N ILE A 756 36.47 -36.47 -62.27
CA ILE A 756 35.94 -35.42 -63.17
C ILE A 756 36.44 -35.62 -64.62
N SER A 757 35.69 -36.42 -65.37
CA SER A 757 35.68 -36.36 -66.83
C SER A 757 34.25 -36.33 -67.37
N SER A 758 34.02 -35.37 -68.27
CA SER A 758 32.91 -35.33 -69.23
C SER A 758 31.48 -35.00 -68.73
N ASN A 759 31.07 -33.77 -69.07
CA ASN A 759 29.76 -33.39 -69.63
C ASN A 759 28.45 -33.88 -68.98
N ASN A 760 27.57 -32.92 -68.62
CA ASN A 760 26.33 -32.76 -69.40
C ASN A 760 25.65 -31.39 -69.22
N LEU A 761 25.32 -30.76 -70.36
CA LEU A 761 24.90 -29.35 -70.47
C LEU A 761 23.39 -29.11 -70.20
N MET A 762 22.64 -30.15 -69.79
CA MET A 762 21.17 -30.11 -69.70
C MET A 762 20.60 -29.53 -68.40
N ILE A 763 21.41 -29.42 -67.34
CA ILE A 763 20.96 -28.85 -66.06
C ILE A 763 20.75 -27.32 -66.16
N PHE A 764 21.46 -26.65 -67.08
CA PHE A 764 21.50 -25.18 -67.14
C PHE A 764 20.22 -24.53 -67.69
N PHE A 765 19.43 -25.23 -68.52
CA PHE A 765 18.23 -24.67 -69.13
C PHE A 765 16.99 -24.70 -68.21
N ASN A 766 16.87 -25.73 -67.36
CA ASN A 766 15.69 -25.92 -66.52
C ASN A 766 15.62 -24.92 -65.34
N ILE A 767 16.78 -24.39 -64.91
CA ILE A 767 16.90 -23.41 -63.81
C ILE A 767 16.26 -22.06 -64.18
N LYS A 768 16.26 -21.68 -65.46
CA LYS A 768 15.86 -20.33 -65.88
C LYS A 768 14.36 -20.11 -66.00
N TYR A 769 13.56 -21.17 -66.09
CA TYR A 769 12.10 -21.07 -66.20
C TYR A 769 11.42 -20.91 -64.82
N HIS A 770 11.96 -21.57 -63.78
CA HIS A 770 11.47 -21.42 -62.41
C HIS A 770 11.75 -20.02 -61.82
N SER A 771 12.95 -19.48 -62.06
CA SER A 771 13.37 -18.16 -61.53
C SER A 771 12.48 -16.97 -61.94
N LEU A 772 11.63 -17.10 -62.97
CA LEU A 772 10.71 -16.05 -63.41
C LEU A 772 9.32 -16.13 -62.75
N LEU A 773 8.91 -17.31 -62.26
CA LEU A 773 7.70 -17.45 -61.44
C LEU A 773 7.94 -16.94 -60.01
N ASP A 774 9.08 -17.30 -59.42
CA ASP A 774 9.45 -16.90 -58.05
C ASP A 774 9.49 -15.37 -57.86
N LEU A 775 9.84 -14.61 -58.91
CA LEU A 775 9.89 -13.14 -58.88
C LEU A 775 8.50 -12.49 -58.79
N VAL A 776 7.47 -13.09 -59.40
CA VAL A 776 6.09 -12.55 -59.37
C VAL A 776 5.40 -12.84 -58.03
N GLU A 777 5.74 -13.96 -57.38
CA GLU A 777 5.30 -14.21 -56.00
C GLU A 777 6.09 -13.39 -54.97
N ALA A 778 7.38 -13.10 -55.22
CA ALA A 778 8.20 -12.25 -54.37
C ALA A 778 7.64 -10.82 -54.22
N GLU A 779 7.20 -10.17 -55.30
CA GLU A 779 6.62 -8.81 -55.22
C GLU A 779 5.33 -8.78 -54.36
N ARG A 780 4.44 -9.78 -54.49
CA ARG A 780 3.25 -9.91 -53.62
C ARG A 780 3.60 -10.17 -52.16
N LEU A 781 4.63 -10.98 -51.90
CA LEU A 781 5.10 -11.22 -50.54
C LEU A 781 5.79 -9.99 -49.94
N GLN A 782 6.42 -9.14 -50.75
CA GLN A 782 7.08 -7.93 -50.29
C GLN A 782 6.09 -6.84 -49.84
N GLU A 783 4.91 -6.73 -50.49
CA GLU A 783 3.80 -5.90 -49.98
C GLU A 783 3.27 -6.40 -48.62
N LEU A 784 3.06 -7.70 -48.45
CA LEU A 784 2.63 -8.29 -47.17
C LEU A 784 3.70 -8.18 -46.07
N SER A 785 4.98 -8.23 -46.43
CA SER A 785 6.12 -8.21 -45.50
C SER A 785 6.58 -6.80 -45.13
N SER A 786 5.93 -5.75 -45.62
CA SER A 786 6.30 -4.37 -45.25
C SER A 786 6.18 -4.17 -43.73
N PRO A 787 7.12 -3.45 -43.08
CA PRO A 787 7.07 -3.24 -41.63
C PRO A 787 5.75 -2.63 -41.13
N ASP A 788 5.09 -1.84 -41.97
CA ASP A 788 3.82 -1.19 -41.64
C ASP A 788 2.61 -2.12 -41.82
N ASN A 789 2.61 -3.05 -42.79
CA ASN A 789 1.60 -4.12 -42.83
C ASN A 789 1.79 -5.12 -41.69
N ILE A 790 3.04 -5.48 -41.34
CA ILE A 790 3.31 -6.33 -40.18
C ILE A 790 2.86 -5.63 -38.88
N LYS A 791 3.17 -4.35 -38.68
CA LYS A 791 2.64 -3.56 -37.55
C LYS A 791 1.11 -3.51 -37.57
N LYS A 792 0.49 -3.30 -38.73
CA LYS A 792 -0.98 -3.23 -38.87
C LYS A 792 -1.65 -4.55 -38.48
N ILE A 793 -1.14 -5.68 -38.96
CA ILE A 793 -1.61 -7.02 -38.60
C ILE A 793 -1.36 -7.29 -37.11
N THR A 794 -0.17 -6.96 -36.60
CA THR A 794 0.19 -7.17 -35.18
C THR A 794 -0.71 -6.33 -34.25
N ASN A 795 -0.94 -5.06 -34.59
CA ASN A 795 -1.86 -4.18 -33.85
C ASN A 795 -3.29 -4.71 -33.92
N GLN A 796 -3.76 -5.16 -35.08
CA GLN A 796 -5.09 -5.76 -35.22
C GLN A 796 -5.26 -7.04 -34.37
N GLN A 797 -4.24 -7.90 -34.31
CA GLN A 797 -4.26 -9.09 -33.43
C GLN A 797 -4.17 -8.73 -31.94
N LEU A 798 -3.39 -7.69 -31.59
CA LEU A 798 -3.34 -7.15 -30.22
C LEU A 798 -4.66 -6.49 -29.81
N GLU A 799 -5.37 -5.83 -30.72
CA GLU A 799 -6.71 -5.28 -30.49
C GLU A 799 -7.73 -6.41 -30.22
N ILE A 800 -7.72 -7.48 -31.02
CA ILE A 800 -8.54 -8.68 -30.78
C ILE A 800 -8.19 -9.35 -29.43
N TYR A 801 -6.91 -9.44 -29.08
CA TYR A 801 -6.47 -9.97 -27.80
C TYR A 801 -6.96 -9.12 -26.61
N ASN A 802 -6.82 -7.79 -26.71
CA ASN A 802 -7.32 -6.83 -25.72
C ASN A 802 -8.86 -6.86 -25.61
N ALA A 803 -9.56 -7.13 -26.71
CA ALA A 803 -11.00 -7.40 -26.77
C ALA A 803 -11.34 -8.84 -26.31
N ASP A 804 -10.87 -9.20 -25.11
CA ASP A 804 -11.17 -10.46 -24.40
C ASP A 804 -10.80 -11.76 -25.16
N LYS A 805 -9.80 -11.68 -26.05
CA LYS A 805 -9.30 -12.73 -26.95
C LYS A 805 -10.22 -13.11 -28.11
N THR A 806 -11.45 -12.61 -28.17
CA THR A 806 -12.45 -13.00 -29.18
C THR A 806 -12.83 -11.87 -30.14
N GLY A 807 -12.57 -10.61 -29.79
CA GLY A 807 -13.06 -9.46 -30.55
C GLY A 807 -14.58 -9.26 -30.48
N GLN A 808 -15.29 -10.01 -29.64
CA GLN A 808 -16.76 -10.06 -29.59
C GLN A 808 -17.29 -9.82 -28.16
N ALA A 809 -18.43 -9.14 -28.05
CA ALA A 809 -19.10 -8.93 -26.77
C ALA A 809 -19.51 -10.27 -26.12
N ASP A 810 -19.23 -10.41 -24.83
CA ASP A 810 -19.61 -11.57 -24.02
C ASP A 810 -20.80 -11.19 -23.11
N TYR A 811 -22.00 -11.63 -23.49
CA TYR A 811 -23.24 -11.31 -22.78
C TYR A 811 -23.50 -12.23 -21.56
N ALA A 812 -22.74 -13.31 -21.42
CA ALA A 812 -22.75 -14.18 -20.24
C ALA A 812 -21.86 -13.63 -19.11
N LEU A 813 -20.95 -12.70 -19.41
CA LEU A 813 -19.95 -12.17 -18.48
C LEU A 813 -20.58 -11.59 -17.21
N GLU A 814 -20.18 -12.13 -16.06
CA GLU A 814 -20.75 -11.75 -14.75
C GLU A 814 -20.61 -10.26 -14.44
N THR A 815 -19.45 -9.67 -14.77
CA THR A 815 -19.22 -8.23 -14.52
C THR A 815 -20.07 -7.31 -15.39
N SER A 816 -20.67 -7.83 -16.46
CA SER A 816 -21.59 -7.12 -17.37
C SER A 816 -23.06 -7.30 -17.00
N GLY A 817 -23.39 -8.21 -16.07
CA GLY A 817 -24.77 -8.49 -15.64
C GLY A 817 -25.23 -9.94 -15.84
N GLY A 818 -24.41 -10.81 -16.45
CA GLY A 818 -24.74 -12.23 -16.52
C GLY A 818 -24.70 -12.93 -15.16
N ALA A 819 -25.43 -14.02 -14.99
CA ALA A 819 -25.52 -14.75 -13.74
C ALA A 819 -25.71 -16.26 -13.96
N ILE A 820 -25.20 -17.09 -13.04
CA ILE A 820 -25.58 -18.50 -13.00
C ILE A 820 -26.87 -18.61 -12.18
N ILE A 821 -27.91 -19.15 -12.80
CA ILE A 821 -29.24 -19.30 -12.19
C ILE A 821 -29.40 -20.68 -11.57
N SER A 822 -29.01 -21.71 -12.30
CA SER A 822 -29.28 -23.10 -11.94
C SER A 822 -28.14 -23.99 -12.41
N ILE A 823 -27.75 -24.97 -11.60
CA ILE A 823 -26.86 -26.07 -12.02
C ILE A 823 -27.61 -27.38 -12.21
N ARG A 824 -28.95 -27.34 -12.28
CA ARG A 824 -29.82 -28.51 -12.46
C ARG A 824 -29.50 -29.62 -11.44
N LYS A 825 -29.05 -30.79 -11.92
CA LYS A 825 -28.63 -31.95 -11.12
C LYS A 825 -27.11 -32.12 -11.05
N THR A 826 -26.35 -31.12 -11.50
CA THR A 826 -24.89 -31.16 -11.58
C THR A 826 -24.28 -30.99 -10.20
N GLU A 827 -23.45 -31.94 -9.78
CA GLU A 827 -22.72 -31.85 -8.53
C GLU A 827 -21.35 -31.21 -8.74
N THR A 828 -20.98 -30.24 -7.90
CA THR A 828 -19.64 -29.62 -7.94
C THR A 828 -18.61 -30.57 -7.32
N TYR A 829 -17.56 -30.91 -8.07
CA TYR A 829 -16.52 -31.82 -7.64
C TYR A 829 -15.45 -31.12 -6.79
N THR A 830 -15.51 -31.33 -5.47
CA THR A 830 -14.52 -30.78 -4.52
C THR A 830 -13.26 -31.62 -4.37
N GLY A 831 -13.17 -32.78 -5.03
CA GLY A 831 -12.11 -33.79 -4.83
C GLY A 831 -10.74 -33.48 -5.43
N GLY A 832 -10.55 -32.29 -6.00
CA GLY A 832 -9.27 -31.81 -6.55
C GLY A 832 -8.94 -30.35 -6.22
N ALA A 833 -9.79 -29.66 -5.44
CA ALA A 833 -9.49 -28.31 -4.98
C ALA A 833 -8.28 -28.33 -4.04
N ALA A 834 -7.37 -27.37 -4.20
CA ALA A 834 -6.22 -27.21 -3.31
C ALA A 834 -6.69 -26.81 -1.91
N ALA A 835 -6.98 -27.82 -1.08
CA ALA A 835 -7.26 -27.63 0.33
C ALA A 835 -5.94 -27.27 1.04
N TRP A 836 -5.87 -26.07 1.61
CA TRP A 836 -4.82 -25.75 2.58
C TRP A 836 -5.07 -26.62 3.82
N LYS A 837 -4.37 -27.76 3.90
CA LYS A 837 -4.44 -28.68 5.04
C LYS A 837 -3.40 -28.29 6.07
N LEU A 838 -3.84 -27.97 7.29
CA LEU A 838 -2.96 -27.83 8.44
C LEU A 838 -3.14 -29.09 9.31
N LEU A 839 -2.05 -29.80 9.60
CA LEU A 839 -2.07 -31.01 10.44
C LEU A 839 -3.12 -32.06 9.99
N GLY A 840 -3.29 -32.22 8.68
CA GLY A 840 -4.26 -33.15 8.08
C GLY A 840 -5.70 -32.63 7.97
N MET A 841 -6.07 -31.57 8.68
CA MET A 841 -7.41 -30.98 8.64
C MET A 841 -7.51 -29.84 7.60
N PRO A 842 -8.61 -29.72 6.82
CA PRO A 842 -8.75 -28.65 5.82
C PRO A 842 -9.08 -27.31 6.48
N ILE A 843 -8.26 -26.26 6.28
CA ILE A 843 -8.52 -24.89 6.78
C ILE A 843 -9.29 -24.05 5.77
N CYS A 844 -8.87 -24.05 4.51
CA CYS A 844 -9.58 -23.40 3.41
C CYS A 844 -9.56 -24.33 2.20
N LYS A 845 -10.75 -24.66 1.69
CA LYS A 845 -10.90 -25.20 0.35
C LYS A 845 -11.02 -24.04 -0.62
N GLN A 846 -10.37 -24.15 -1.77
CA GLN A 846 -10.63 -23.25 -2.88
C GLN A 846 -11.95 -23.64 -3.54
N ASP A 847 -13.04 -23.02 -3.09
CA ASP A 847 -14.40 -23.32 -3.56
C ASP A 847 -14.69 -22.62 -4.90
N ASN A 848 -14.12 -23.18 -5.98
CA ASN A 848 -14.48 -22.80 -7.35
C ASN A 848 -15.93 -23.24 -7.62
N ASN A 849 -16.83 -22.29 -7.44
CA ASN A 849 -18.26 -22.47 -7.64
C ASN A 849 -18.65 -22.23 -9.12
N PRO A 850 -19.89 -22.53 -9.54
CA PRO A 850 -20.32 -22.45 -10.93
C PRO A 850 -20.08 -21.11 -11.61
N ARG A 851 -20.05 -20.01 -10.85
CA ARG A 851 -19.88 -18.64 -11.36
C ARG A 851 -18.52 -18.43 -12.01
N SER A 852 -17.51 -19.24 -11.68
CA SER A 852 -16.18 -19.18 -12.31
C SER A 852 -16.25 -19.23 -13.84
N ILE A 853 -17.20 -19.98 -14.42
CA ILE A 853 -17.30 -20.18 -15.88
C ILE A 853 -17.74 -18.92 -16.65
N ILE A 854 -18.24 -17.90 -15.96
CA ILE A 854 -18.63 -16.59 -16.53
C ILE A 854 -17.78 -15.44 -15.96
N GLN A 855 -16.65 -15.75 -15.33
CA GLN A 855 -15.66 -14.80 -14.86
C GLN A 855 -14.41 -14.80 -15.76
N LYS A 856 -13.52 -13.81 -15.59
CA LYS A 856 -12.33 -13.62 -16.46
C LYS A 856 -11.10 -14.45 -16.06
N GLY A 857 -11.18 -15.23 -14.98
CA GLY A 857 -10.07 -16.08 -14.50
C GLY A 857 -9.97 -17.36 -15.32
N VAL A 858 -8.77 -17.70 -15.79
CA VAL A 858 -8.47 -18.90 -16.59
C VAL A 858 -7.09 -19.49 -16.26
N LEU A 859 -6.59 -19.26 -15.04
CA LEU A 859 -5.34 -19.88 -14.55
C LEU A 859 -5.60 -21.30 -14.04
N PRO A 860 -4.60 -22.20 -14.04
CA PRO A 860 -4.75 -23.58 -13.56
C PRO A 860 -5.36 -23.63 -12.16
N GLY A 861 -6.49 -24.33 -12.04
CA GLY A 861 -7.24 -24.40 -10.80
C GLY A 861 -8.21 -23.25 -10.53
N GLU A 862 -8.56 -22.42 -11.53
CA GLU A 862 -9.70 -21.47 -11.45
C GLU A 862 -11.01 -22.04 -12.06
N CYS A 863 -10.99 -23.23 -12.67
CA CYS A 863 -12.16 -23.88 -13.27
C CYS A 863 -13.23 -24.30 -12.26
N TRP A 864 -14.50 -24.25 -12.68
CA TRP A 864 -15.57 -25.01 -12.03
C TRP A 864 -15.42 -26.49 -12.40
N ALA A 865 -15.17 -27.32 -11.39
CA ALA A 865 -15.11 -28.77 -11.56
C ALA A 865 -16.48 -29.39 -11.29
N ILE A 866 -16.99 -30.18 -12.24
CA ILE A 866 -18.24 -30.96 -12.10
C ILE A 866 -17.90 -32.44 -11.92
N ARG A 867 -18.70 -33.18 -11.15
CA ARG A 867 -18.47 -34.62 -10.91
C ARG A 867 -18.77 -35.42 -12.18
N GLY A 868 -17.86 -36.33 -12.54
CA GLY A 868 -18.00 -37.17 -13.73
C GLY A 868 -17.75 -36.43 -15.05
N ASN A 869 -18.33 -36.95 -16.13
CA ASN A 869 -18.13 -36.50 -17.51
C ASN A 869 -19.34 -35.76 -18.12
N THR A 870 -20.43 -35.59 -17.36
CA THR A 870 -21.67 -34.92 -17.78
C THR A 870 -22.11 -33.87 -16.77
N GLY A 871 -22.82 -32.84 -17.25
CA GLY A 871 -23.38 -31.80 -16.38
C GLY A 871 -24.05 -30.67 -17.15
N GLU A 872 -24.89 -29.91 -16.46
CA GLU A 872 -25.74 -28.86 -17.02
C GLU A 872 -25.65 -27.59 -16.17
N VAL A 873 -25.72 -26.42 -16.82
CA VAL A 873 -25.74 -25.12 -16.16
C VAL A 873 -26.55 -24.10 -16.96
N VAL A 874 -27.42 -23.38 -16.26
CA VAL A 874 -28.27 -22.30 -16.79
C VAL A 874 -27.66 -20.95 -16.44
N ILE A 875 -27.46 -20.14 -17.47
CA ILE A 875 -26.82 -18.84 -17.45
C ILE A 875 -27.86 -17.80 -17.89
N GLN A 876 -28.17 -16.83 -17.03
CA GLN A 876 -28.84 -15.60 -17.44
C GLN A 876 -27.82 -14.68 -18.09
N LEU A 877 -28.16 -14.15 -19.26
CA LEU A 877 -27.39 -13.14 -19.97
C LEU A 877 -27.72 -11.75 -19.41
N MET A 878 -26.91 -10.74 -19.73
CA MET A 878 -27.16 -9.34 -19.31
C MET A 878 -28.45 -8.70 -19.91
N GLY A 879 -29.25 -9.45 -20.66
CA GLY A 879 -30.52 -9.06 -21.29
C GLY A 879 -30.90 -10.02 -22.43
N SER A 880 -31.97 -9.71 -23.16
CA SER A 880 -32.41 -10.52 -24.31
C SER A 880 -31.42 -10.41 -25.49
N VAL A 881 -30.74 -11.52 -25.83
CA VAL A 881 -29.73 -11.57 -26.90
C VAL A 881 -30.19 -12.47 -28.03
N ARG A 882 -30.11 -11.97 -29.27
CA ARG A 882 -30.14 -12.82 -30.47
C ARG A 882 -28.76 -13.43 -30.65
N VAL A 883 -28.62 -14.64 -30.12
CA VAL A 883 -27.34 -15.38 -30.04
C VAL A 883 -26.86 -15.75 -31.44
N SER A 884 -25.59 -15.46 -31.75
CA SER A 884 -24.92 -15.82 -33.01
C SER A 884 -23.86 -16.91 -32.85
N GLY A 885 -23.33 -17.10 -31.64
CA GLY A 885 -22.34 -18.13 -31.35
C GLY A 885 -21.84 -18.09 -29.90
N PHE A 886 -20.90 -18.98 -29.62
CA PHE A 886 -20.37 -19.24 -28.28
C PHE A 886 -18.85 -19.34 -28.33
N SER A 887 -18.15 -18.99 -27.26
CA SER A 887 -16.74 -19.38 -27.11
C SER A 887 -16.55 -20.20 -25.84
N LEU A 888 -15.94 -21.37 -25.97
CA LEU A 888 -15.51 -22.19 -24.83
C LEU A 888 -13.99 -22.10 -24.70
N GLU A 889 -13.50 -21.92 -23.48
CA GLU A 889 -12.08 -21.79 -23.16
C GLU A 889 -11.65 -22.81 -22.10
N HIS A 890 -10.45 -23.37 -22.29
CA HIS A 890 -9.77 -24.28 -21.36
C HIS A 890 -8.27 -23.95 -21.31
N ILE A 891 -7.59 -24.28 -20.22
CA ILE A 891 -6.13 -24.09 -20.11
C ILE A 891 -5.36 -24.88 -21.19
N SER A 892 -4.26 -24.28 -21.66
CA SER A 892 -3.29 -24.93 -22.54
C SER A 892 -2.50 -26.01 -21.79
N PRO A 893 -2.12 -27.13 -22.43
CA PRO A 893 -1.19 -28.12 -21.87
C PRO A 893 0.10 -27.50 -21.32
N ALA A 894 0.61 -26.44 -21.95
CA ALA A 894 1.86 -25.76 -21.57
C ALA A 894 1.81 -25.06 -20.20
N ILE A 895 0.61 -24.84 -19.64
CA ILE A 895 0.41 -24.29 -18.29
C ILE A 895 -0.26 -25.29 -17.33
N SER A 896 -0.56 -26.51 -17.77
CA SER A 896 -1.10 -27.56 -16.90
C SER A 896 0.00 -28.15 -16.03
N PRO A 897 -0.12 -28.19 -14.68
CA PRO A 897 0.91 -28.74 -13.80
C PRO A 897 1.25 -30.22 -14.06
N THR A 898 0.34 -30.98 -14.68
CA THR A 898 0.54 -32.38 -15.07
C THR A 898 0.80 -32.56 -16.58
N GLY A 899 0.79 -31.47 -17.36
CA GLY A 899 0.81 -31.52 -18.83
C GLY A 899 -0.49 -32.05 -19.48
N GLU A 900 -1.38 -32.65 -18.70
CA GLU A 900 -2.64 -33.23 -19.19
C GLU A 900 -3.79 -32.21 -19.21
N ASN A 901 -4.71 -32.40 -20.16
CA ASN A 901 -5.99 -31.69 -20.28
C ASN A 901 -7.18 -32.65 -20.44
N SER A 902 -7.06 -33.89 -19.93
CA SER A 902 -8.08 -34.95 -19.96
C SER A 902 -9.40 -34.61 -19.26
N SER A 903 -9.40 -33.57 -18.39
CA SER A 903 -10.60 -33.04 -17.74
C SER A 903 -11.32 -31.94 -18.54
N ALA A 904 -10.82 -31.54 -19.71
CA ALA A 904 -11.50 -30.59 -20.57
C ALA A 904 -12.85 -31.16 -21.06
N PRO A 905 -13.91 -30.33 -21.20
CA PRO A 905 -15.11 -30.73 -21.91
C PRO A 905 -14.77 -31.21 -23.33
N LYS A 906 -15.54 -32.16 -23.84
CA LYS A 906 -15.40 -32.68 -25.20
C LYS A 906 -16.69 -32.42 -25.97
N GLU A 907 -17.69 -33.28 -25.87
CA GLU A 907 -18.99 -33.06 -26.52
C GLU A 907 -19.91 -32.25 -25.60
N PHE A 908 -20.54 -31.20 -26.15
CA PHE A 908 -21.49 -30.36 -25.42
C PHE A 908 -22.62 -29.86 -26.34
N SER A 909 -23.67 -29.31 -25.76
CA SER A 909 -24.74 -28.63 -26.50
C SER A 909 -25.23 -27.39 -25.77
N ILE A 910 -25.69 -26.40 -26.54
CA ILE A 910 -26.20 -25.14 -26.02
C ILE A 910 -27.68 -24.97 -26.38
N TRP A 911 -28.45 -24.47 -25.44
CA TRP A 911 -29.90 -24.29 -25.55
C TRP A 911 -30.33 -22.89 -25.10
N GLY A 912 -31.38 -22.35 -25.69
CA GLY A 912 -32.08 -21.14 -25.25
C GLY A 912 -33.33 -21.52 -24.46
N LEU A 913 -33.56 -20.81 -23.36
CA LEU A 913 -34.66 -21.01 -22.42
C LEU A 913 -35.46 -19.70 -22.28
N ASP A 914 -36.79 -19.80 -22.20
CA ASP A 914 -37.65 -18.63 -21.91
C ASP A 914 -37.63 -18.24 -20.43
N ASN A 915 -37.36 -19.19 -19.55
CA ASN A 915 -37.21 -19.03 -18.10
C ASN A 915 -36.50 -20.27 -17.52
N GLU A 916 -36.15 -20.26 -16.24
CA GLU A 916 -35.43 -21.38 -15.60
C GLU A 916 -36.17 -22.72 -15.77
N HIS A 917 -37.50 -22.74 -15.75
CA HIS A 917 -38.31 -23.96 -15.77
C HIS A 917 -38.97 -24.25 -17.12
N ASP A 918 -38.45 -23.68 -18.21
CA ASP A 918 -38.93 -23.90 -19.57
C ASP A 918 -38.88 -25.39 -19.95
N LYS A 919 -40.03 -25.91 -20.37
CA LYS A 919 -40.23 -27.32 -20.74
C LYS A 919 -39.91 -27.60 -22.21
N ASN A 920 -39.79 -26.57 -23.05
CA ASN A 920 -39.60 -26.67 -24.50
C ASN A 920 -38.38 -25.84 -24.99
N PRO A 921 -37.16 -26.10 -24.47
CA PRO A 921 -35.97 -25.34 -24.81
C PRO A 921 -35.58 -25.41 -26.30
N PHE A 922 -35.05 -24.31 -26.85
CA PHE A 922 -34.55 -24.26 -28.22
C PHE A 922 -33.08 -24.68 -28.29
N MET A 923 -32.76 -25.76 -29.01
CA MET A 923 -31.37 -26.21 -29.19
C MET A 923 -30.64 -25.37 -30.23
N PHE A 924 -29.62 -24.58 -29.84
CA PHE A 924 -28.77 -23.84 -30.78
C PHE A 924 -27.82 -24.73 -31.58
N GLY A 925 -27.33 -25.82 -30.98
CA GLY A 925 -26.43 -26.78 -31.62
C GLY A 925 -25.79 -27.79 -30.67
N LYS A 926 -25.08 -28.76 -31.27
CA LYS A 926 -24.19 -29.72 -30.59
C LYS A 926 -22.76 -29.55 -31.12
N TYR A 927 -21.78 -29.51 -30.23
CA TYR A 927 -20.41 -29.11 -30.52
C TYR A 927 -19.40 -30.06 -29.88
N THR A 928 -18.19 -30.07 -30.42
CA THR A 928 -17.06 -30.81 -29.87
C THR A 928 -15.89 -29.85 -29.68
N TYR A 929 -15.41 -29.71 -28.45
CA TYR A 929 -14.20 -28.96 -28.13
C TYR A 929 -12.96 -29.79 -28.48
N ASP A 930 -12.05 -29.23 -29.28
CA ASP A 930 -10.80 -29.90 -29.66
C ASP A 930 -9.73 -29.68 -28.58
N ILE A 931 -9.38 -30.76 -27.90
CA ILE A 931 -8.40 -30.80 -26.82
C ILE A 931 -6.97 -30.53 -27.34
N LYS A 932 -6.72 -30.67 -28.64
CA LYS A 932 -5.45 -30.32 -29.32
C LYS A 932 -5.48 -28.93 -29.98
N GLY A 933 -6.65 -28.30 -30.03
CA GLY A 933 -6.87 -27.00 -30.64
C GLY A 933 -6.39 -25.83 -29.77
N PRO A 934 -6.67 -24.57 -30.19
CA PRO A 934 -6.37 -23.39 -29.39
C PRO A 934 -7.16 -23.39 -28.08
N ALA A 935 -6.62 -22.71 -27.06
CA ALA A 935 -7.20 -22.62 -25.72
C ALA A 935 -8.59 -21.95 -25.69
N VAL A 936 -8.91 -21.10 -26.67
CA VAL A 936 -10.23 -20.50 -26.89
C VAL A 936 -10.76 -20.99 -28.23
N GLN A 937 -11.98 -21.55 -28.26
CA GLN A 937 -12.62 -22.03 -29.47
C GLN A 937 -13.99 -21.41 -29.63
N PHE A 938 -14.25 -20.85 -30.81
CA PHE A 938 -15.53 -20.24 -31.18
C PHE A 938 -16.41 -21.23 -31.95
N PHE A 939 -17.70 -21.23 -31.65
CA PHE A 939 -18.70 -22.14 -32.19
C PHE A 939 -19.92 -21.33 -32.65
N SER A 940 -20.13 -21.21 -33.96
CA SER A 940 -21.34 -20.61 -34.54
C SER A 940 -22.58 -21.44 -34.21
N ILE A 941 -23.75 -20.80 -34.14
CA ILE A 941 -25.04 -21.52 -34.02
C ILE A 941 -25.24 -22.47 -35.22
N GLN A 942 -25.82 -23.65 -34.96
CA GLN A 942 -26.23 -24.61 -36.01
C GLN A 942 -27.70 -24.44 -36.41
N LYS A 943 -28.51 -23.84 -35.53
CA LYS A 943 -29.92 -23.54 -35.77
C LYS A 943 -30.18 -22.08 -35.42
N ASP A 944 -30.75 -21.35 -36.38
CA ASP A 944 -31.03 -19.92 -36.26
C ASP A 944 -32.29 -19.68 -35.38
N PRO A 945 -32.20 -18.94 -34.27
CA PRO A 945 -33.34 -18.65 -33.42
C PRO A 945 -34.25 -17.57 -34.02
N LYS A 946 -35.57 -17.83 -34.05
CA LYS A 946 -36.55 -16.82 -34.47
C LYS A 946 -36.76 -15.65 -33.48
N ARG A 947 -36.14 -15.71 -32.29
CA ARG A 947 -36.31 -14.76 -31.18
C ARG A 947 -35.00 -14.61 -30.38
N ALA A 948 -34.88 -13.53 -29.61
CA ALA A 948 -33.83 -13.39 -28.62
C ALA A 948 -34.09 -14.30 -27.39
N TYR A 949 -33.03 -14.60 -26.63
CA TYR A 949 -33.09 -15.36 -25.38
C TYR A 949 -32.36 -14.59 -24.26
N GLU A 950 -32.94 -14.60 -23.06
CA GLU A 950 -32.31 -14.09 -21.85
C GLU A 950 -31.58 -15.19 -21.07
N PHE A 951 -32.01 -16.45 -21.21
CA PHE A 951 -31.41 -17.60 -20.53
C PHE A 951 -30.83 -18.61 -21.53
N VAL A 952 -29.62 -19.09 -21.24
CA VAL A 952 -28.87 -20.06 -22.04
C VAL A 952 -28.42 -21.22 -21.16
N GLU A 953 -28.63 -22.46 -21.61
CA GLU A 953 -28.21 -23.67 -20.91
C GLU A 953 -27.09 -24.40 -21.66
N LEU A 954 -25.95 -24.57 -20.98
CA LEU A 954 -24.83 -25.41 -21.41
C LEU A 954 -25.02 -26.81 -20.85
N LYS A 955 -25.01 -27.83 -21.71
CA LYS A 955 -24.99 -29.26 -21.32
C LYS A 955 -23.73 -29.93 -21.84
N ILE A 956 -22.91 -30.47 -20.93
CA ILE A 956 -21.74 -31.31 -21.23
C ILE A 956 -22.18 -32.77 -21.31
N HIS A 957 -21.80 -33.45 -22.40
CA HIS A 957 -22.10 -34.87 -22.66
C HIS A 957 -20.88 -35.77 -22.48
N SER A 958 -19.67 -35.25 -22.68
CA SER A 958 -18.43 -36.00 -22.46
C SER A 958 -17.23 -35.06 -22.20
N ASN A 959 -16.10 -35.64 -21.78
CA ASN A 959 -14.85 -34.94 -21.52
C ASN A 959 -13.64 -35.64 -22.19
N GLY A 960 -12.44 -35.13 -21.96
CA GLY A 960 -11.18 -35.64 -22.51
C GLY A 960 -10.66 -36.98 -21.98
N GLY A 961 -11.45 -37.71 -21.17
CA GLY A 961 -11.08 -39.02 -20.63
C GLY A 961 -10.88 -39.08 -19.11
N ASN A 962 -11.06 -37.97 -18.38
CA ASN A 962 -11.00 -37.97 -16.92
C ASN A 962 -12.28 -38.60 -16.32
N SER A 963 -12.15 -39.77 -15.70
CA SER A 963 -13.28 -40.52 -15.13
C SER A 963 -13.86 -39.93 -13.84
N LYS A 964 -13.21 -38.94 -13.21
CA LYS A 964 -13.61 -38.39 -11.90
C LYS A 964 -14.34 -37.07 -12.00
N TYR A 965 -13.91 -36.18 -12.90
CA TYR A 965 -14.45 -34.83 -13.02
C TYR A 965 -14.19 -34.20 -14.39
N THR A 966 -14.95 -33.15 -14.70
CA THR A 966 -14.74 -32.27 -15.87
C THR A 966 -14.53 -30.84 -15.39
N CYS A 967 -13.58 -30.10 -15.94
CA CYS A 967 -13.27 -28.73 -15.54
C CYS A 967 -13.65 -27.73 -16.62
N ILE A 968 -14.65 -26.90 -16.34
CA ILE A 968 -15.10 -25.83 -17.23
C ILE A 968 -14.40 -24.55 -16.76
N TYR A 969 -13.55 -23.95 -17.61
CA TYR A 969 -12.84 -22.72 -17.27
C TYR A 969 -13.68 -21.48 -17.60
N ARG A 970 -14.07 -21.29 -18.87
CA ARG A 970 -14.92 -20.17 -19.25
C ARG A 970 -15.79 -20.47 -20.46
N ILE A 971 -17.06 -20.07 -20.41
CA ILE A 971 -17.97 -19.97 -21.54
C ILE A 971 -18.35 -18.50 -21.78
N ARG A 972 -18.42 -18.11 -23.04
CA ARG A 972 -18.88 -16.80 -23.50
C ARG A 972 -20.07 -16.98 -24.44
N VAL A 973 -21.02 -16.05 -24.40
CA VAL A 973 -22.18 -16.02 -25.30
C VAL A 973 -22.11 -14.75 -26.15
N HIS A 974 -22.20 -14.90 -27.47
CA HIS A 974 -22.05 -13.83 -28.46
C HIS A 974 -23.34 -13.65 -29.27
N GLY A 975 -23.60 -12.42 -29.73
CA GLY A 975 -24.85 -12.07 -30.40
C GLY A 975 -25.11 -10.57 -30.45
N ILE A 976 -26.39 -10.22 -30.64
CA ILE A 976 -26.87 -8.83 -30.67
C ILE A 976 -27.91 -8.66 -29.56
N LEU A 977 -27.73 -7.67 -28.69
CA LEU A 977 -28.69 -7.31 -27.65
C LEU A 977 -29.93 -6.64 -28.28
N GLU A 978 -31.12 -7.11 -27.92
CA GLU A 978 -32.37 -6.52 -28.37
C GLU A 978 -32.70 -5.32 -27.46
N SER A 979 -32.79 -4.12 -28.05
CA SER A 979 -32.99 -2.88 -27.28
C SER A 979 -34.40 -2.78 -26.71
N TYR A 980 -34.51 -2.40 -25.44
CA TYR A 980 -35.80 -2.11 -24.79
C TYR A 980 -36.51 -0.99 -25.55
N GLN A 981 -37.59 -1.32 -26.27
CA GLN A 981 -38.51 -0.32 -26.79
C GLN A 981 -39.29 0.32 -25.62
N GLU A 982 -39.63 1.59 -25.78
CA GLU A 982 -40.44 2.35 -24.82
C GLU A 982 -41.81 1.70 -24.61
N ILE A 983 -41.98 0.98 -23.49
CA ILE A 983 -43.32 0.70 -22.99
C ILE A 983 -43.74 1.91 -22.17
N ARG A 984 -44.55 2.77 -22.80
CA ARG A 984 -45.37 3.77 -22.09
C ARG A 984 -46.34 3.03 -21.16
N VAL A 985 -46.30 3.36 -19.86
CA VAL A 985 -47.40 3.91 -19.04
C VAL A 985 -46.80 4.33 -17.70
#